data_AF-A0A1M7CTT4-F1
#
_entry.id   AF-A0A1M7CTT4-F1
#
_cell.length_a   1.000
_cell.length_b   1.000
_cell.length_c   1.000
_cell.angle_alpha   90.00
_cell.angle_beta   90.00
_cell.angle_gamma   90.00
#
_symmetry.space_group_name_H-M   'P 1'
#
loop_
_entity.id
_entity.type
_entity.pdbx_description
1 polymer ?
#
loop_
_entity_poly.entity_id
_entity_poly.type
_entity_poly.pdbx_seq_one_letter_code
_entity_poly.pdbx_strand_id
1 'polypeptide(L)'
;MSEFNIAIPGARADLPLNVIQAISNQRRQLADPMAAFFYDLNALSGHARQLKAELPEGVELYYAIKANSEAPILETLAPIVDGFELSSGGEIARACGCSQPRPWVLSGPGKLDSDMRQAIANGIEAFHVESVGEIARLQNIARDMGQPQSVLLRINPSLPEAAGSRLQMAGAPTPFGIDEADLAEAVQAVDNASHLKLVGFHVHAMSHQQDVERHQQLIAWYLARWPEWQALARNPEALVQLNVGGGIGVNYLIDQPGGEQQFDWPALCRSLESQLNAMHNPPRLRFEIGRFLTAFCGYYVIEVLDRKFSHGEGFLVCRGGTHQFRLPAAQSHDHPVIHLPQAGTVDGESGSWSVVGQLCTPKDVLSRHRHLQNVAVGDLLVLPLAGAYGYNISHADFLCHPRPAQHFITEHLISDHETSMPQLSLADCTTQNPADPRETSIAVPFTAEAQWRHYPRVQQRVIGQLLQTLLYEQVLSYREASPFPRGGERESCSGGENANRRFLIELGANLYQIDGWQCDSFELIRLDYASICLLSADGDEQSPSFQQLVADLRAQFGQGEGGGSGAMQSGFINELEQTLIKDAQSAAYQQVGLEHPQQLDADALEHYFTDAHSYHPCYKSRLGFSLQDNHRYGPEFALPIRLMWLAVPKRLAHCSSVDRIATREFVDAEAGGEVLARLERWLESRQLTRDDVVLIPVHPWQWNHIAVSVLYPELSRGEVHCLGQGEAIYSAQQSIRTLAPRDRQRPYVKLALSITNTSSTRILARHTVTNGPIITQWLQQLIETDDTARGLGFAILGEVAGAAVDERAFDASRYAGVYGTLGAIWRENVSQYLRPGEQAVPLNGLSQHQRHADGSQTPFIQPWIERFGLEAWTRQLLQVSVLPIIHMLYAEGLGMESHGQNIVVIHRDGWPLRIALKDFHDGVRYSPEHLARPELAPELEPVPASHAALNRNSFIITDDVEAVRDFSCDAFFFIALAEMAIFLRRHFALEEHDFWAMAADVVIAYQQSHPQHRERFELFDVFAPTYEVEALTKRRMFGDAELQARLVPNPMAPFRPQQGERQHEPAEALC
;
A
#
# COMPACT_ATOMS: atom_id res chain seq x y z
N MET A 1 48.07 -12.53 42.06
CA MET A 1 47.95 -13.97 42.43
C MET A 1 46.51 -14.18 42.85
N SER A 2 45.61 -14.87 42.16
CA SER A 2 45.67 -15.74 40.98
C SER A 2 44.26 -15.81 40.37
N GLU A 3 44.20 -15.81 39.03
CA GLU A 3 43.12 -16.35 38.18
C GLU A 3 41.76 -15.63 38.07
N PHE A 4 41.73 -14.56 37.25
CA PHE A 4 40.63 -14.35 36.30
C PHE A 4 41.13 -14.79 34.92
N ASN A 5 41.18 -16.11 34.72
CA ASN A 5 41.36 -16.71 33.41
C ASN A 5 39.99 -16.69 32.73
N ILE A 6 39.80 -15.82 31.73
CA ILE A 6 38.67 -15.93 30.80
C ILE A 6 38.94 -17.18 29.98
N ALA A 7 38.42 -18.31 30.46
CA ALA A 7 38.38 -19.54 29.69
C ALA A 7 37.43 -19.32 28.51
N ILE A 8 37.98 -19.36 27.29
CA ILE A 8 37.24 -19.62 26.06
C ILE A 8 36.95 -21.13 26.05
N PRO A 9 35.69 -21.61 26.17
CA PRO A 9 35.40 -23.04 26.09
C PRO A 9 35.07 -23.42 24.65
N GLY A 10 35.82 -24.37 24.11
CA GLY A 10 35.61 -24.92 22.78
C GLY A 10 34.34 -25.78 22.65
N ALA A 11 33.83 -25.82 21.42
CA ALA A 11 32.93 -26.85 20.89
C ALA A 11 31.52 -26.98 21.50
N ARG A 12 30.89 -25.85 21.79
CA ARG A 12 29.44 -25.53 21.65
C ARG A 12 29.35 -24.01 21.82
N ALA A 13 29.08 -23.27 20.75
CA ALA A 13 29.08 -21.81 20.77
C ALA A 13 27.80 -21.30 21.48
N ASP A 14 27.91 -20.99 22.77
CA ASP A 14 26.78 -20.66 23.65
C ASP A 14 26.15 -19.31 23.30
N LEU A 15 25.01 -19.35 22.61
CA LEU A 15 24.11 -18.20 22.52
C LEU A 15 23.54 -17.87 23.91
N PRO A 16 23.38 -16.59 24.28
CA PRO A 16 22.77 -16.23 25.56
C PRO A 16 21.39 -16.86 25.74
N LEU A 17 21.09 -17.35 26.95
CA LEU A 17 19.83 -18.07 27.23
C LEU A 17 18.58 -17.24 26.91
N ASN A 18 18.61 -15.94 27.22
CA ASN A 18 17.55 -14.99 26.88
C ASN A 18 17.35 -14.87 25.36
N VAL A 19 18.42 -14.89 24.58
CA VAL A 19 18.38 -14.89 23.12
C VAL A 19 17.80 -16.21 22.59
N ILE A 20 18.25 -17.36 23.11
CA ILE A 20 17.69 -18.68 22.75
C ILE A 20 16.19 -18.74 23.06
N GLN A 21 15.78 -18.22 24.22
CA GLN A 21 14.38 -18.20 24.63
C GLN A 21 13.54 -17.29 23.73
N ALA A 22 14.05 -16.11 23.37
CA ALA A 22 13.38 -15.20 22.43
C ALA A 22 13.24 -15.84 21.03
N ILE A 23 14.30 -16.48 20.53
CA ILE A 23 14.30 -17.24 19.28
C ILE A 23 13.24 -18.36 19.32
N SER A 24 13.21 -19.13 20.40
CA SER A 24 12.26 -20.24 20.57
C SER A 24 10.82 -19.76 20.68
N ASN A 25 10.59 -18.64 21.37
CA ASN A 25 9.27 -18.01 21.47
C ASN A 25 8.78 -17.55 20.11
N GLN A 26 9.63 -16.86 19.35
CA GLN A 26 9.30 -16.41 18.01
C GLN A 26 9.03 -17.58 17.07
N ARG A 27 9.87 -18.61 17.08
CA ARG A 27 9.69 -19.79 16.24
C ARG A 27 8.35 -20.48 16.50
N ARG A 28 7.91 -20.57 17.76
CA ARG A 28 6.59 -21.16 18.12
C ARG A 28 5.38 -20.38 17.60
N GLN A 29 5.56 -19.09 17.29
CA GLN A 29 4.49 -18.22 16.79
C GLN A 29 4.42 -18.19 15.25
N LEU A 30 5.41 -18.76 14.57
CA LEU A 30 5.51 -18.72 13.12
C LEU A 30 5.08 -20.06 12.52
N ALA A 31 4.12 -20.01 11.58
CA ALA A 31 3.78 -21.14 10.73
C ALA A 31 4.75 -21.28 9.53
N ASP A 32 5.32 -20.15 9.08
CA ASP A 32 6.31 -20.09 8.00
C ASP A 32 7.75 -20.26 8.53
N PRO A 33 8.70 -20.68 7.66
CA PRO A 33 10.12 -20.69 8.00
C PRO A 33 10.61 -19.32 8.47
N MET A 34 11.47 -19.30 9.50
CA MET A 34 11.84 -18.07 10.19
C MET A 34 12.97 -17.30 9.47
N ALA A 35 12.83 -15.97 9.42
CA ALA A 35 13.91 -15.01 9.19
C ALA A 35 13.69 -13.77 10.08
N ALA A 36 14.57 -13.51 11.04
CA ALA A 36 14.39 -12.44 12.01
C ALA A 36 15.72 -11.94 12.61
N PHE A 37 15.74 -10.68 13.06
CA PHE A 37 16.81 -10.12 13.88
C PHE A 37 16.40 -10.10 15.35
N PHE A 38 17.35 -10.41 16.23
CA PHE A 38 17.22 -10.28 17.67
C PHE A 38 18.36 -9.40 18.19
N TYR A 39 18.03 -8.41 19.01
CA TYR A 39 18.98 -7.46 19.60
C TYR A 39 18.91 -7.53 21.12
N ASP A 40 19.99 -7.95 21.77
CA ASP A 40 20.11 -7.97 23.23
C ASP A 40 20.53 -6.58 23.76
N LEU A 41 19.55 -5.81 24.24
CA LEU A 41 19.80 -4.45 24.71
C LEU A 41 20.61 -4.41 26.02
N ASN A 42 20.56 -5.47 26.83
CA ASN A 42 21.37 -5.56 28.04
C ASN A 42 22.83 -5.79 27.69
N ALA A 43 23.11 -6.69 26.74
CA ALA A 43 24.46 -6.91 26.22
C ALA A 43 25.02 -5.63 25.59
N LEU A 44 24.21 -4.90 24.81
CA LEU A 44 24.58 -3.60 24.26
C LEU A 44 24.96 -2.60 25.35
N SER A 45 24.09 -2.44 26.35
CA SER A 45 24.30 -1.50 27.46
C SER A 45 25.55 -1.85 28.26
N GLY A 46 25.79 -3.13 28.55
CA GLY A 46 26.97 -3.62 29.26
C GLY A 46 28.26 -3.35 28.49
N HIS A 47 28.30 -3.73 27.20
CA HIS A 47 29.45 -3.51 26.33
C HIS A 47 29.78 -2.02 26.18
N ALA A 48 28.78 -1.18 25.94
CA ALA A 48 28.97 0.26 25.83
C ALA A 48 29.53 0.88 27.12
N ARG A 49 29.05 0.46 28.30
CA ARG A 49 29.60 0.92 29.59
C ARG A 49 31.04 0.47 29.79
N GLN A 50 31.39 -0.75 29.39
CA GLN A 50 32.77 -1.23 29.47
C GLN A 50 33.70 -0.38 28.59
N LEU A 51 33.34 -0.18 27.32
CA LEU A 51 34.14 0.64 26.42
C LEU A 51 34.31 2.07 26.95
N LYS A 52 33.22 2.66 27.47
CA LYS A 52 33.23 4.01 28.06
C LYS A 52 34.09 4.11 29.32
N ALA A 53 34.11 3.07 30.16
CA ALA A 53 34.88 3.06 31.41
C ALA A 53 36.40 2.95 31.18
N GLU A 54 36.84 2.39 30.04
CA GLU A 54 38.25 2.24 29.72
C GLU A 54 38.86 3.49 29.05
N LEU A 55 38.03 4.44 28.61
CA LEU A 55 38.50 5.67 27.96
C LEU A 55 39.25 6.58 28.94
N PRO A 56 40.43 7.11 28.56
CA PRO A 56 41.16 8.06 29.38
C PRO A 56 40.50 9.44 29.39
N GLU A 57 40.93 10.30 30.32
CA GLU A 57 40.48 11.69 30.37
C GLU A 57 40.79 12.42 29.05
N GLY A 58 39.86 13.27 28.61
CA GLY A 58 39.98 14.00 27.34
C GLY A 58 39.54 13.21 26.10
N VAL A 59 39.02 11.98 26.25
CA VAL A 59 38.49 11.18 25.13
C VAL A 59 36.98 11.00 25.22
N GLU A 60 36.27 11.31 24.13
CA GLU A 60 34.82 11.20 23.99
C GLU A 60 34.43 10.03 23.07
N LEU A 61 33.36 9.31 23.45
CA LEU A 61 32.74 8.24 22.70
C LEU A 61 31.43 8.73 22.08
N TYR A 62 31.41 8.85 20.77
CA TYR A 62 30.22 9.13 19.97
C TYR A 62 29.76 7.85 19.28
N TYR A 63 28.44 7.69 19.21
CA TYR A 63 27.84 6.59 18.45
C TYR A 63 27.41 7.07 17.06
N ALA A 64 28.02 6.50 16.02
CA ALA A 64 27.64 6.71 14.62
C ALA A 64 26.37 5.92 14.30
N ILE A 65 25.22 6.59 14.26
CA ILE A 65 23.92 5.90 14.29
C ILE A 65 23.60 5.15 13.00
N LYS A 66 24.28 5.48 11.90
CA LYS A 66 24.24 4.72 10.64
C LYS A 66 24.59 3.24 10.80
N ALA A 67 25.28 2.86 11.88
CA ALA A 67 25.50 1.46 12.22
C ALA A 67 24.18 0.76 12.61
N ASN A 68 23.36 1.39 13.44
CA ASN A 68 22.00 0.95 13.77
C ASN A 68 21.17 2.10 14.40
N SER A 69 20.25 2.67 13.62
CA SER A 69 19.48 3.86 13.98
C SER A 69 18.10 3.54 14.59
N GLU A 70 17.87 2.30 15.00
CA GLU A 70 16.59 1.89 15.61
C GLU A 70 16.43 2.52 16.99
N ALA A 71 15.23 3.02 17.29
CA ALA A 71 14.99 3.79 18.51
C ALA A 71 15.41 3.05 19.79
N PRO A 72 15.12 1.74 20.00
CA PRO A 72 15.56 1.04 21.21
C PRO A 72 17.09 0.97 21.37
N ILE A 73 17.85 0.92 20.27
CA ILE A 73 19.33 0.96 20.29
C ILE A 73 19.79 2.34 20.74
N LEU A 74 19.22 3.40 20.18
CA LEU A 74 19.57 4.77 20.53
C LEU A 74 19.23 5.08 22.00
N GLU A 75 18.05 4.68 22.47
CA GLU A 75 17.63 4.85 23.87
C GLU A 75 18.54 4.11 24.84
N THR A 76 19.02 2.93 24.47
CA THR A 76 19.93 2.12 25.29
C THR A 76 21.32 2.79 25.41
N LEU A 77 21.79 3.42 24.34
CA LEU A 77 23.12 4.03 24.26
C LEU A 77 23.16 5.47 24.75
N ALA A 78 22.08 6.22 24.57
CA ALA A 78 21.96 7.62 24.97
C ALA A 78 22.45 7.90 26.40
N PRO A 79 22.13 7.11 27.45
CA PRO A 79 22.65 7.38 28.79
C PRO A 79 24.17 7.16 28.96
N ILE A 80 24.84 6.50 28.02
CA ILE A 80 26.23 6.02 28.18
C ILE A 80 27.22 6.83 27.32
N VAL A 81 26.87 7.10 26.06
CA VAL A 81 27.74 7.80 25.11
C VAL A 81 27.74 9.31 25.34
N ASP A 82 28.79 9.99 24.88
CA ASP A 82 28.91 11.45 25.00
C ASP A 82 28.08 12.18 23.93
N GLY A 83 27.85 11.54 22.79
CA GLY A 83 27.03 12.09 21.72
C GLY A 83 26.76 11.15 20.55
N PHE A 84 26.10 11.67 19.52
CA PHE A 84 25.78 10.95 18.29
C PHE A 84 26.45 11.58 17.07
N GLU A 85 26.85 10.74 16.12
CA GLU A 85 27.21 11.18 14.78
C GLU A 85 26.10 10.79 13.80
N LEU A 86 25.67 11.78 13.01
CA LEU A 86 24.58 11.71 12.06
C LEU A 86 25.09 12.04 10.66
N SER A 87 24.44 11.51 9.63
CA SER A 87 24.81 11.68 8.22
C SER A 87 23.64 12.08 7.31
N SER A 88 22.41 12.23 7.82
CA SER A 88 21.22 12.61 7.02
C SER A 88 20.08 13.22 7.83
N GLY A 89 19.13 13.90 7.16
CA GLY A 89 17.90 14.39 7.79
C GLY A 89 17.04 13.32 8.47
N GLY A 90 17.01 12.09 7.96
CA GLY A 90 16.33 10.97 8.62
C GLY A 90 16.97 10.58 9.95
N GLU A 91 18.30 10.65 10.03
CA GLU A 91 19.06 10.41 11.25
C GLU A 91 18.89 11.55 12.27
N ILE A 92 18.78 12.81 11.80
CA ILE A 92 18.40 13.95 12.66
C ILE A 92 17.05 13.68 13.32
N ALA A 93 16.04 13.24 12.56
CA ALA A 93 14.73 12.93 13.11
C ALA A 93 14.77 11.81 14.16
N ARG A 94 15.63 10.79 13.95
CA ARG A 94 15.83 9.70 14.94
C ARG A 94 16.49 10.20 16.21
N ALA A 95 17.58 10.96 16.10
CA ALA A 95 18.32 11.48 17.25
C ALA A 95 17.49 12.47 18.07
N CYS A 96 16.72 13.36 17.42
CA CYS A 96 15.80 14.28 18.09
C CYS A 96 14.62 13.56 18.77
N GLY A 97 14.29 12.33 18.35
CA GLY A 97 13.24 11.50 18.94
C GLY A 97 13.66 10.76 20.21
N CYS A 98 14.95 10.77 20.58
CA CYS A 98 15.44 10.09 21.78
C CYS A 98 14.96 10.79 23.07
N SER A 99 14.56 10.00 24.06
CA SER A 99 14.09 10.48 25.36
C SER A 99 15.17 11.23 26.15
N GLN A 100 16.45 10.89 25.90
CA GLN A 100 17.61 11.55 26.48
C GLN A 100 18.40 12.25 25.37
N PRO A 101 18.22 13.57 25.18
CA PRO A 101 18.94 14.29 24.15
C PRO A 101 20.43 14.28 24.46
N ARG A 102 21.23 14.05 23.42
CA ARG A 102 22.69 14.14 23.48
C ARG A 102 23.19 15.15 22.45
N PRO A 103 24.37 15.77 22.68
CA PRO A 103 25.05 16.49 21.62
C PRO A 103 25.23 15.59 20.40
N TRP A 104 25.10 16.17 19.21
CA TRP A 104 25.32 15.44 17.98
C TRP A 104 25.95 16.31 16.92
N VAL A 105 26.71 15.65 16.05
CA VAL A 105 27.41 16.25 14.92
C VAL A 105 26.83 15.72 13.61
N LEU A 106 26.88 16.54 12.56
CA LEU A 106 26.41 16.16 11.22
C LEU A 106 27.60 16.04 10.26
N SER A 107 27.78 14.85 9.71
CA SER A 107 28.84 14.50 8.76
C SER A 107 28.29 14.08 7.40
N GLY A 108 29.19 13.71 6.47
CA GLY A 108 28.84 13.16 5.17
C GLY A 108 28.92 14.20 4.04
N PRO A 109 29.29 13.80 2.81
CA PRO A 109 29.63 14.72 1.73
C PRO A 109 28.41 15.33 1.02
N GLY A 110 27.21 14.77 1.26
CA GLY A 110 25.99 15.10 0.53
C GLY A 110 24.96 15.89 1.34
N LYS A 111 25.37 16.73 2.29
CA LYS A 111 24.41 17.46 3.15
C LYS A 111 23.52 18.39 2.33
N LEU A 112 22.21 18.20 2.48
CA LEU A 112 21.20 19.06 1.88
C LEU A 112 21.11 20.39 2.65
N ASP A 113 20.70 21.47 1.96
CA ASP A 113 20.39 22.74 2.63
C ASP A 113 19.26 22.58 3.64
N SER A 114 18.29 21.70 3.37
CA SER A 114 17.24 21.32 4.31
C SER A 114 17.79 20.68 5.57
N ASP A 115 18.73 19.75 5.43
CA ASP A 115 19.33 19.01 6.53
C ASP A 115 20.20 19.94 7.38
N MET A 116 20.96 20.85 6.74
CA MET A 116 21.72 21.89 7.45
C MET A 116 20.82 22.84 8.23
N ARG A 117 19.71 23.32 7.63
CA ARG A 117 18.74 24.18 8.32
C ARG A 117 18.05 23.47 9.47
N GLN A 118 17.63 22.23 9.24
CA GLN A 118 17.04 21.38 10.28
C GLN A 118 18.03 21.17 11.41
N ALA A 119 19.31 20.95 11.09
CA ALA A 119 20.33 20.71 12.09
C ALA A 119 20.56 21.94 12.98
N ILE A 120 20.67 23.13 12.38
CA ILE A 120 20.77 24.40 13.11
C ILE A 120 19.54 24.61 14.00
N ALA A 121 18.34 24.41 13.46
CA ALA A 121 17.09 24.60 14.21
C ALA A 121 16.96 23.65 15.42
N ASN A 122 17.59 22.47 15.38
CA ASN A 122 17.56 21.49 16.47
C ASN A 122 18.81 21.53 17.37
N GLY A 123 19.64 22.56 17.24
CA GLY A 123 20.78 22.77 18.14
C GLY A 123 21.94 21.79 17.94
N ILE A 124 22.33 21.56 16.68
CA ILE A 124 23.55 20.82 16.33
C ILE A 124 24.77 21.34 17.11
N GLU A 125 25.64 20.42 17.55
CA GLU A 125 26.88 20.79 18.23
C GLU A 125 27.91 21.36 17.24
N ALA A 126 28.17 20.63 16.15
CA ALA A 126 29.04 21.08 15.08
C ALA A 126 28.80 20.35 13.76
N PHE A 127 29.10 21.02 12.63
CA PHE A 127 29.14 20.39 11.31
C PHE A 127 30.54 19.87 10.99
N HIS A 128 30.63 18.67 10.42
CA HIS A 128 31.86 18.23 9.74
C HIS A 128 31.81 18.70 8.30
N VAL A 129 32.64 19.68 7.95
CA VAL A 129 32.65 20.31 6.64
C VAL A 129 33.63 19.59 5.72
N GLU A 130 33.17 19.25 4.52
CA GLU A 130 33.79 18.34 3.58
C GLU A 130 34.41 19.07 2.38
N SER A 131 34.10 20.36 2.17
CA SER A 131 34.69 21.17 1.08
C SER A 131 34.61 22.67 1.32
N VAL A 132 35.44 23.46 0.61
CA VAL A 132 35.37 24.94 0.63
C VAL A 132 34.01 25.46 0.14
N GLY A 133 33.40 24.77 -0.82
CA GLY A 133 32.04 25.10 -1.29
C GLY A 133 30.98 24.90 -0.19
N GLU A 134 31.13 23.87 0.63
CA GLU A 134 30.22 23.63 1.78
C GLU A 134 30.42 24.69 2.88
N ILE A 135 31.65 25.19 3.11
CA ILE A 135 31.91 26.34 4.01
C ILE A 135 31.06 27.55 3.57
N ALA A 136 31.12 27.91 2.29
CA ALA A 136 30.38 29.05 1.76
C ALA A 136 28.85 28.86 1.88
N ARG A 137 28.35 27.65 1.58
CA ARG A 137 26.93 27.29 1.74
C ARG A 137 26.47 27.40 3.19
N LEU A 138 27.19 26.76 4.11
CA LEU A 138 26.85 26.75 5.53
C LEU A 138 26.94 28.15 6.15
N GLN A 139 27.93 28.96 5.78
CA GLN A 139 28.03 30.36 6.19
C GLN A 139 26.80 31.17 5.78
N ASN A 140 26.31 31.00 4.55
CA ASN A 140 25.10 31.69 4.10
C ASN A 140 23.88 31.23 4.90
N ILE A 141 23.70 29.91 5.08
CA ILE A 141 22.59 29.33 5.84
C ILE A 141 22.59 29.83 7.29
N ALA A 142 23.75 29.74 7.97
CA ALA A 142 23.91 30.18 9.37
C ALA A 142 23.67 31.68 9.54
N ARG A 143 24.12 32.51 8.58
CA ARG A 143 23.83 33.95 8.54
C ARG A 143 22.35 34.23 8.36
N ASP A 144 21.70 33.56 7.41
CA ASP A 144 20.27 33.76 7.13
C ASP A 144 19.41 33.36 8.33
N MET A 145 19.86 32.38 9.13
CA MET A 145 19.21 31.94 10.36
C MET A 145 19.62 32.76 11.60
N GLY A 146 20.60 33.67 11.47
CA GLY A 146 21.12 34.47 12.59
C GLY A 146 21.77 33.65 13.70
N GLN A 147 22.22 32.42 13.41
CA GLN A 147 22.77 31.48 14.41
C GLN A 147 24.17 31.02 13.99
N PRO A 148 25.24 31.53 14.65
CA PRO A 148 26.59 31.07 14.39
C PRO A 148 26.77 29.58 14.68
N GLN A 149 27.50 28.86 13.83
CA GLN A 149 27.69 27.40 13.92
C GLN A 149 29.15 27.03 14.13
N SER A 150 29.38 26.06 15.01
CA SER A 150 30.69 25.42 15.15
C SER A 150 30.92 24.46 14.00
N VAL A 151 32.16 24.40 13.50
CA VAL A 151 32.55 23.49 12.41
C VAL A 151 33.86 22.79 12.73
N LEU A 152 33.95 21.53 12.30
CA LEU A 152 35.20 20.80 12.14
C LEU A 152 35.48 20.67 10.65
N LEU A 153 36.70 20.95 10.21
CA LEU A 153 37.10 20.66 8.83
C LEU A 153 37.53 19.19 8.75
N ARG A 154 36.91 18.42 7.86
CA ARG A 154 37.33 17.04 7.61
C ARG A 154 38.55 17.03 6.70
N ILE A 155 39.65 16.46 7.15
CA ILE A 155 40.92 16.41 6.41
C ILE A 155 41.04 15.06 5.70
N ASN A 156 41.48 15.09 4.44
CA ASN A 156 42.00 13.97 3.69
C ASN A 156 43.54 14.01 3.70
N PRO A 157 44.20 13.50 4.76
CA PRO A 157 45.66 13.59 4.88
C PRO A 157 46.41 12.66 3.92
N SER A 158 47.64 13.06 3.57
CA SER A 158 48.60 12.14 2.92
C SER A 158 49.20 11.20 3.97
N LEU A 159 48.73 9.95 4.01
CA LEU A 159 49.18 8.96 4.99
C LEU A 159 50.56 8.37 4.63
N PRO A 160 51.38 7.98 5.62
CA PRO A 160 52.60 7.19 5.38
C PRO A 160 52.30 5.84 4.73
N GLU A 161 53.17 5.33 3.84
CA GLU A 161 53.00 4.02 3.16
C GLU A 161 52.72 2.86 4.13
N ALA A 162 53.31 2.89 5.34
CA ALA A 162 53.12 1.88 6.37
C ALA A 162 51.71 1.87 7.02
N ALA A 163 50.89 2.90 6.81
CA ALA A 163 49.53 3.02 7.34
C ALA A 163 48.45 2.47 6.38
N GLY A 164 48.85 1.82 5.28
CA GLY A 164 47.92 1.27 4.29
C GLY A 164 47.11 0.08 4.79
N SER A 165 45.79 0.19 4.69
CA SER A 165 44.83 -0.92 4.86
C SER A 165 44.10 -1.19 3.54
N ARG A 166 43.45 -2.36 3.42
CA ARG A 166 42.65 -2.74 2.23
C ARG A 166 41.43 -1.82 2.00
N LEU A 167 41.08 -0.98 2.98
CA LEU A 167 40.00 0.02 2.99
C LEU A 167 40.56 1.37 3.49
N GLN A 168 41.48 1.97 2.74
CA GLN A 168 41.92 3.35 2.99
C GLN A 168 40.77 4.32 2.69
N MET A 169 40.43 5.17 3.67
CA MET A 169 39.38 6.19 3.56
C MET A 169 39.95 7.60 3.37
N ALA A 170 41.29 7.75 3.44
CA ALA A 170 42.03 8.98 3.17
C ALA A 170 43.40 8.69 2.51
N GLY A 171 44.05 9.72 1.96
CA GLY A 171 45.35 9.62 1.27
C GLY A 171 45.24 9.25 -0.22
N ALA A 172 44.03 9.28 -0.78
CA ALA A 172 43.71 9.04 -2.18
C ALA A 172 42.52 9.92 -2.60
N PRO A 173 42.26 10.12 -3.92
CA PRO A 173 41.07 10.82 -4.38
C PRO A 173 39.79 10.19 -3.82
N THR A 174 39.00 10.98 -3.10
CA THR A 174 37.83 10.54 -2.34
C THR A 174 36.79 11.65 -2.31
N PRO A 175 35.48 11.35 -2.22
CA PRO A 175 34.45 12.38 -2.03
C PRO A 175 34.43 12.95 -0.60
N PHE A 176 35.32 12.49 0.29
CA PHE A 176 35.31 12.79 1.71
C PHE A 176 36.50 13.66 2.15
N GLY A 177 36.20 14.80 2.77
CA GLY A 177 37.18 15.72 3.32
C GLY A 177 37.93 16.56 2.28
N ILE A 178 38.68 17.52 2.81
CA ILE A 178 39.50 18.48 2.09
C ILE A 178 40.92 17.95 2.06
N ASP A 179 41.54 17.95 0.89
CA ASP A 179 42.95 17.56 0.75
C ASP A 179 43.83 18.42 1.66
N GLU A 180 44.79 17.77 2.34
CA GLU A 180 45.62 18.46 3.32
C GLU A 180 46.39 19.66 2.74
N ALA A 181 46.69 19.65 1.44
CA ALA A 181 47.32 20.77 0.74
C ALA A 181 46.43 22.03 0.69
N ASP A 182 45.10 21.86 0.67
CA ASP A 182 44.11 22.94 0.60
C ASP A 182 43.59 23.35 1.98
N LEU A 183 44.06 22.69 3.05
CA LEU A 183 43.59 22.90 4.42
C LEU A 183 43.80 24.35 4.88
N ALA A 184 44.92 24.97 4.51
CA ALA A 184 45.21 26.36 4.85
C ALA A 184 44.16 27.33 4.26
N GLU A 185 43.72 27.09 3.03
CA GLU A 185 42.67 27.88 2.38
C GLU A 185 41.33 27.66 3.07
N ALA A 186 40.97 26.42 3.39
CA ALA A 186 39.74 26.10 4.07
C ALA A 186 39.65 26.72 5.48
N VAL A 187 40.74 26.66 6.26
CA VAL A 187 40.83 27.32 7.57
C VAL A 187 40.64 28.82 7.42
N GLN A 188 41.33 29.44 6.45
CA GLN A 188 41.19 30.87 6.18
C GLN A 188 39.77 31.26 5.77
N ALA A 189 39.07 30.39 5.03
CA ALA A 189 37.67 30.58 4.65
C ALA A 189 36.73 30.57 5.87
N VAL A 190 36.92 29.64 6.81
CA VAL A 190 36.15 29.63 8.08
C VAL A 190 36.49 30.84 8.95
N ASP A 191 37.77 31.22 9.09
CA ASP A 191 38.20 32.38 9.89
C ASP A 191 37.68 33.73 9.37
N ASN A 192 37.30 33.79 8.10
CA ASN A 192 36.69 34.96 7.47
C ASN A 192 35.15 34.90 7.47
N ALA A 193 34.57 33.77 7.85
CA ALA A 193 33.14 33.53 7.86
C ALA A 193 32.53 34.06 9.18
N SER A 194 31.71 35.12 9.08
CA SER A 194 31.14 35.81 10.25
C SER A 194 30.22 34.95 11.15
N HIS A 195 29.69 33.84 10.64
CA HIS A 195 28.74 32.97 11.33
C HIS A 195 29.25 31.52 11.45
N LEU A 196 30.53 31.26 11.16
CA LEU A 196 31.14 29.96 11.42
C LEU A 196 32.28 30.11 12.42
N LYS A 197 32.46 29.09 13.25
CA LYS A 197 33.55 29.02 14.21
C LYS A 197 34.28 27.70 14.05
N LEU A 198 35.54 27.74 13.64
CA LEU A 198 36.39 26.55 13.62
C LEU A 198 36.67 26.11 15.06
N VAL A 199 36.28 24.87 15.41
CA VAL A 199 36.51 24.30 16.76
C VAL A 199 37.46 23.12 16.75
N GLY A 200 37.84 22.63 15.57
CA GLY A 200 38.68 21.44 15.45
C GLY A 200 38.76 20.86 14.04
N PHE A 201 39.29 19.65 13.97
CA PHE A 201 39.45 18.88 12.75
C PHE A 201 38.86 17.49 12.89
N HIS A 202 38.43 16.91 11.77
CA HIS A 202 37.97 15.53 11.68
C HIS A 202 38.86 14.75 10.71
N VAL A 203 39.37 13.60 11.12
CA VAL A 203 40.15 12.72 10.26
C VAL A 203 39.60 11.30 10.37
N HIS A 204 39.19 10.73 9.25
CA HIS A 204 38.72 9.35 9.18
C HIS A 204 39.45 8.62 8.06
N ALA A 205 40.66 8.13 8.34
CA ALA A 205 41.52 7.54 7.31
C ALA A 205 41.37 6.03 7.13
N MET A 206 40.68 5.35 8.05
CA MET A 206 40.63 3.90 8.09
C MET A 206 39.25 3.41 8.49
N SER A 207 38.84 2.27 7.93
CA SER A 207 37.63 1.55 8.32
C SER A 207 37.94 0.07 8.54
N HIS A 208 37.27 -0.53 9.53
CA HIS A 208 37.35 -1.96 9.83
C HIS A 208 38.77 -2.49 10.15
N GLN A 209 39.58 -1.73 10.89
CA GLN A 209 40.90 -2.17 11.34
C GLN A 209 40.79 -3.08 12.57
N GLN A 210 41.36 -4.27 12.48
CA GLN A 210 41.37 -5.26 13.55
C GLN A 210 42.71 -5.29 14.31
N ASP A 211 43.77 -4.72 13.74
CA ASP A 211 45.10 -4.63 14.33
C ASP A 211 45.22 -3.37 15.22
N VAL A 212 45.38 -3.60 16.53
CA VAL A 212 45.51 -2.53 17.53
C VAL A 212 46.79 -1.71 17.36
N GLU A 213 47.91 -2.34 16.99
CA GLU A 213 49.20 -1.65 16.85
C GLU A 213 49.17 -0.67 15.68
N ARG A 214 48.56 -1.08 14.56
CA ARG A 214 48.35 -0.17 13.41
C ARG A 214 47.44 0.99 13.77
N HIS A 215 46.40 0.75 14.57
CA HIS A 215 45.50 1.81 15.01
C HIS A 215 46.22 2.79 15.94
N GLN A 216 47.05 2.29 16.87
CA GLN A 216 47.88 3.13 17.74
C GLN A 216 48.87 3.99 16.95
N GLN A 217 49.52 3.44 15.92
CA GLN A 217 50.43 4.18 15.04
C GLN A 217 49.71 5.31 14.29
N LEU A 218 48.49 5.04 13.81
CA LEU A 218 47.68 6.03 13.12
C LEU A 218 47.27 7.19 14.03
N ILE A 219 46.79 6.90 15.25
CA ILE A 219 46.43 7.96 16.19
C ILE A 219 47.66 8.76 16.62
N ALA A 220 48.80 8.11 16.87
CA ALA A 220 50.05 8.79 17.17
C ALA A 220 50.45 9.77 16.04
N TRP A 221 50.22 9.36 14.79
CA TRP A 221 50.46 10.22 13.63
C TRP A 221 49.51 11.43 13.59
N TYR A 222 48.20 11.25 13.89
CA TYR A 222 47.28 12.39 14.01
C TYR A 222 47.68 13.36 15.11
N LEU A 223 48.04 12.84 16.29
CA LEU A 223 48.46 13.67 17.44
C LEU A 223 49.77 14.42 17.15
N ALA A 224 50.67 13.84 16.36
CA ALA A 224 51.88 14.53 15.91
C ALA A 224 51.58 15.67 14.91
N ARG A 225 50.57 15.50 14.04
CA ARG A 225 50.13 16.53 13.08
C ARG A 225 49.27 17.63 13.70
N TRP A 226 48.61 17.35 14.81
CA TRP A 226 47.68 18.27 15.47
C TRP A 226 48.22 19.71 15.69
N PRO A 227 49.44 19.93 16.22
CA PRO A 227 49.98 21.29 16.40
C PRO A 227 50.17 22.04 15.07
N GLU A 228 50.51 21.34 14.00
CA GLU A 228 50.70 21.92 12.66
C GLU A 228 49.35 22.38 12.10
N TRP A 229 48.30 21.56 12.24
CA TRP A 229 46.95 21.93 11.82
C TRP A 229 46.36 23.09 12.65
N GLN A 230 46.58 23.09 13.97
CA GLN A 230 46.14 24.19 14.84
C GLN A 230 46.78 25.52 14.43
N ALA A 231 48.06 25.51 14.08
CA ALA A 231 48.81 26.72 13.72
C ALA A 231 48.31 27.42 12.44
N LEU A 232 47.47 26.76 11.64
CA LEU A 232 46.85 27.36 10.45
C LEU A 232 45.76 28.38 10.80
N ALA A 233 45.11 28.24 11.97
CA ALA A 233 44.00 29.10 12.36
C ALA A 233 44.48 30.43 12.96
N ARG A 234 43.69 31.50 12.79
CA ARG A 234 43.96 32.81 13.41
C ARG A 234 43.99 32.76 14.94
N ASN A 235 43.24 31.83 15.53
CA ASN A 235 43.20 31.59 16.97
C ASN A 235 43.40 30.09 17.28
N PRO A 236 44.65 29.59 17.25
CA PRO A 236 44.97 28.17 17.45
C PRO A 236 44.43 27.61 18.77
N GLU A 237 44.41 28.41 19.83
CA GLU A 237 43.93 28.02 21.17
C GLU A 237 42.41 27.76 21.23
N ALA A 238 41.65 28.21 20.23
CA ALA A 238 40.21 27.93 20.14
C ALA A 238 39.91 26.55 19.55
N LEU A 239 40.88 25.92 18.88
CA LEU A 239 40.74 24.60 18.29
C LEU A 239 41.07 23.56 19.35
N VAL A 240 40.04 22.91 19.88
CA VAL A 240 40.17 21.99 21.03
C VAL A 240 39.66 20.58 20.71
N GLN A 241 39.12 20.35 19.51
CA GLN A 241 38.52 19.07 19.14
C GLN A 241 39.30 18.39 18.01
N LEU A 242 39.62 17.13 18.19
CA LEU A 242 40.10 16.26 17.13
C LEU A 242 39.21 15.02 17.07
N ASN A 243 38.38 14.94 16.04
CA ASN A 243 37.58 13.75 15.78
C ASN A 243 38.40 12.79 14.91
N VAL A 244 38.59 11.55 15.37
CA VAL A 244 39.39 10.52 14.68
C VAL A 244 38.52 9.43 14.03
N GLY A 245 37.21 9.65 14.00
CA GLY A 245 36.22 8.74 13.42
C GLY A 245 36.13 7.41 14.16
N GLY A 246 35.52 6.40 13.51
CA GLY A 246 35.26 5.10 14.12
C GLY A 246 36.38 4.08 13.97
N GLY A 247 36.77 3.78 12.72
CA GLY A 247 37.93 2.97 12.30
C GLY A 247 38.07 1.51 12.76
N ILE A 248 37.44 1.13 13.88
CA ILE A 248 37.66 -0.13 14.57
C ILE A 248 36.81 -1.24 13.93
N GLY A 249 37.47 -2.36 13.65
CA GLY A 249 36.90 -3.55 13.07
C GLY A 249 36.31 -4.50 14.09
N VAL A 250 35.38 -5.34 13.62
CA VAL A 250 34.88 -6.51 14.35
C VAL A 250 35.40 -7.72 13.59
N ASN A 251 36.05 -8.65 14.29
CA ASN A 251 36.51 -9.87 13.66
C ASN A 251 35.33 -10.84 13.49
N TYR A 252 34.84 -10.98 12.25
CA TYR A 252 33.76 -11.90 11.90
C TYR A 252 34.27 -13.33 11.66
N LEU A 253 35.57 -13.57 11.58
CA LEU A 253 36.15 -14.90 11.36
C LEU A 253 36.57 -15.57 12.67
N ILE A 254 35.92 -15.21 13.78
CA ILE A 254 36.30 -15.68 15.13
C ILE A 254 36.18 -17.19 15.32
N ASP A 255 35.37 -17.84 14.48
CA ASP A 255 35.15 -19.27 14.48
C ASP A 255 36.04 -20.01 13.46
N GLN A 256 37.05 -19.34 12.89
CA GLN A 256 38.09 -19.93 12.03
C GLN A 256 39.44 -20.03 12.75
N PRO A 257 40.30 -21.01 12.39
CA PRO A 257 41.64 -21.16 12.99
C PRO A 257 42.48 -19.89 12.80
N GLY A 258 43.03 -19.35 13.89
CA GLY A 258 43.85 -18.13 13.87
C GLY A 258 43.05 -16.82 13.96
N GLY A 259 41.71 -16.89 14.12
CA GLY A 259 40.81 -15.74 14.25
C GLY A 259 40.35 -15.46 15.68
N GLU A 260 40.96 -16.03 16.71
CA GLU A 260 40.36 -16.14 18.05
C GLU A 260 40.25 -14.81 18.83
N GLN A 261 40.81 -13.70 18.31
CA GLN A 261 40.89 -12.42 19.03
C GLN A 261 40.08 -11.32 18.34
N GLN A 262 39.38 -10.54 19.17
CA GLN A 262 38.79 -9.25 18.79
C GLN A 262 39.81 -8.12 19.00
N PHE A 263 39.51 -6.94 18.48
CA PHE A 263 40.34 -5.74 18.66
C PHE A 263 40.58 -5.43 20.15
N ASP A 264 41.84 -5.23 20.55
CA ASP A 264 42.23 -4.92 21.93
C ASP A 264 42.00 -3.44 22.25
N TRP A 265 40.73 -3.09 22.52
CA TRP A 265 40.31 -1.76 22.97
C TRP A 265 41.05 -1.28 24.24
N PRO A 266 41.26 -2.10 25.29
CA PRO A 266 42.05 -1.70 26.45
C PRO A 266 43.48 -1.27 26.09
N ALA A 267 44.16 -1.98 25.19
CA ALA A 267 45.51 -1.60 24.76
C ALA A 267 45.53 -0.29 23.98
N LEU A 268 44.52 -0.03 23.13
CA LEU A 268 44.38 1.28 22.49
C LEU A 268 44.23 2.38 23.55
N CYS A 269 43.32 2.22 24.51
CA CYS A 269 43.05 3.22 25.56
C CYS A 269 44.29 3.54 26.41
N ARG A 270 45.07 2.53 26.82
CA ARG A 270 46.35 2.74 27.53
C ARG A 270 47.37 3.52 26.70
N SER A 271 47.43 3.26 25.39
CA SER A 271 48.31 3.99 24.48
C SER A 271 47.87 5.45 24.33
N LEU A 272 46.55 5.69 24.21
CA LEU A 272 45.97 7.04 24.15
C LEU A 272 46.29 7.84 25.41
N GLU A 273 46.11 7.25 26.59
CA GLU A 273 46.41 7.90 27.87
C GLU A 273 47.87 8.37 27.93
N SER A 274 48.81 7.49 27.56
CA SER A 274 50.24 7.79 27.51
C SER A 274 50.56 8.93 26.53
N GLN A 275 49.97 8.89 25.33
CA GLN A 275 50.22 9.90 24.28
C GLN A 275 49.64 11.27 24.66
N LEU A 276 48.41 11.33 25.16
CA LEU A 276 47.76 12.58 25.53
C LEU A 276 48.45 13.25 26.73
N ASN A 277 48.87 12.47 27.73
CA ASN A 277 49.61 12.98 28.90
C ASN A 277 51.01 13.51 28.55
N ALA A 278 51.60 13.06 27.44
CA ALA A 278 52.89 13.55 26.97
C ALA A 278 52.80 14.87 26.20
N MET A 279 51.59 15.31 25.81
CA MET A 279 51.37 16.55 25.07
C MET A 279 51.20 17.74 26.01
N HIS A 280 51.72 18.91 25.61
CA HIS A 280 51.53 20.15 26.38
C HIS A 280 50.10 20.70 26.28
N ASN A 281 49.46 20.56 25.11
CA ASN A 281 48.10 21.02 24.83
C ASN A 281 47.35 19.96 24.00
N PRO A 282 46.93 18.84 24.62
CA PRO A 282 46.26 17.76 23.91
C PRO A 282 44.87 18.18 23.41
N PRO A 283 44.42 17.71 22.23
CA PRO A 283 43.03 17.87 21.82
C PRO A 283 42.11 17.04 22.70
N ARG A 284 40.84 17.45 22.76
CA ARG A 284 39.76 16.52 23.11
C ARG A 284 39.55 15.58 21.94
N LEU A 285 39.88 14.32 22.15
CA LEU A 285 39.82 13.29 21.11
C LEU A 285 38.41 12.69 21.06
N ARG A 286 37.82 12.57 19.87
CA ARG A 286 36.47 12.00 19.71
C ARG A 286 36.51 10.79 18.80
N PHE A 287 35.93 9.67 19.26
CA PHE A 287 35.75 8.45 18.48
C PHE A 287 34.28 8.27 18.07
N GLU A 288 34.03 7.86 16.83
CA GLU A 288 32.69 7.66 16.26
C GLU A 288 32.40 6.19 16.01
N ILE A 289 32.39 5.40 17.09
CA ILE A 289 32.37 3.95 16.99
C ILE A 289 30.93 3.47 16.82
N GLY A 290 30.51 3.24 15.58
CA GLY A 290 29.23 2.59 15.28
C GLY A 290 29.31 1.06 15.41
N ARG A 291 30.13 0.45 14.54
CA ARG A 291 30.20 -1.01 14.35
C ARG A 291 30.59 -1.77 15.61
N PHE A 292 31.74 -1.41 16.19
CA PHE A 292 32.32 -2.12 17.32
C PHE A 292 31.50 -1.92 18.61
N LEU A 293 30.63 -0.90 18.66
CA LEU A 293 29.71 -0.70 19.77
C LEU A 293 28.46 -1.59 19.67
N THR A 294 27.93 -1.79 18.46
CA THR A 294 26.62 -2.43 18.28
C THR A 294 26.63 -3.83 17.69
N ALA A 295 27.69 -4.26 16.99
CA ALA A 295 27.70 -5.57 16.33
C ALA A 295 27.34 -6.72 17.28
N PHE A 296 27.91 -6.72 18.48
CA PHE A 296 27.86 -7.82 19.45
C PHE A 296 26.47 -8.11 20.03
N CYS A 297 25.53 -7.16 19.96
CA CYS A 297 24.19 -7.37 20.52
C CYS A 297 23.20 -8.03 19.55
N GLY A 298 23.53 -8.10 18.25
CA GLY A 298 22.59 -8.54 17.22
C GLY A 298 22.84 -9.95 16.70
N TYR A 299 21.74 -10.65 16.42
CA TYR A 299 21.69 -12.01 15.91
C TYR A 299 20.69 -12.07 14.76
N TYR A 300 21.15 -12.45 13.55
CA TYR A 300 20.26 -12.72 12.42
C TYR A 300 19.99 -14.21 12.35
N VAL A 301 18.73 -14.60 12.44
CA VAL A 301 18.31 -16.01 12.53
C VAL A 301 17.52 -16.37 11.29
N ILE A 302 17.93 -17.45 10.63
CA ILE A 302 17.34 -17.96 9.40
C ILE A 302 17.11 -19.46 9.51
N GLU A 303 16.10 -19.96 8.81
CA GLU A 303 15.76 -21.38 8.79
C GLU A 303 16.27 -22.06 7.52
N VAL A 304 16.79 -23.29 7.64
CA VAL A 304 17.24 -24.09 6.50
C VAL A 304 16.02 -24.60 5.72
N LEU A 305 15.87 -24.17 4.48
CA LEU A 305 14.79 -24.59 3.57
C LEU A 305 15.15 -25.84 2.78
N ASP A 306 16.41 -25.93 2.35
CA ASP A 306 16.88 -27.04 1.52
C ASP A 306 18.38 -27.29 1.76
N ARG A 307 18.78 -28.55 1.54
CA ARG A 307 20.19 -28.96 1.47
C ARG A 307 20.42 -29.57 0.09
N LYS A 308 21.52 -29.21 -0.56
CA LYS A 308 21.89 -29.87 -1.82
C LYS A 308 23.38 -29.87 -2.06
N PHE A 309 23.82 -30.85 -2.83
CA PHE A 309 25.14 -30.85 -3.44
C PHE A 309 25.03 -30.44 -4.90
N SER A 310 25.91 -29.56 -5.34
CA SER A 310 26.01 -29.15 -6.74
C SER A 310 27.48 -29.09 -7.13
N HIS A 311 27.87 -29.87 -8.14
CA HIS A 311 29.26 -29.99 -8.60
C HIS A 311 30.28 -30.31 -7.48
N GLY A 312 29.87 -31.09 -6.48
CA GLY A 312 30.72 -31.48 -5.35
C GLY A 312 30.72 -30.50 -4.17
N GLU A 313 30.03 -29.37 -4.27
CA GLU A 313 29.90 -28.37 -3.21
C GLU A 313 28.54 -28.48 -2.51
N GLY A 314 28.54 -28.45 -1.17
CA GLY A 314 27.33 -28.45 -0.36
C GLY A 314 26.75 -27.05 -0.18
N PHE A 315 25.42 -26.91 -0.32
CA PHE A 315 24.67 -25.68 -0.10
C PHE A 315 23.53 -25.89 0.89
N LEU A 316 23.40 -24.96 1.84
CA LEU A 316 22.23 -24.80 2.69
C LEU A 316 21.46 -23.57 2.22
N VAL A 317 20.32 -23.79 1.57
CA VAL A 317 19.43 -22.72 1.11
C VAL A 317 18.54 -22.32 2.27
N CYS A 318 18.58 -21.06 2.68
CA CYS A 318 17.93 -20.60 3.89
C CYS A 318 16.83 -19.56 3.61
N ARG A 319 15.82 -19.49 4.49
CA ARG A 319 14.82 -18.44 4.49
C ARG A 319 15.48 -17.14 4.93
N GLY A 320 15.77 -16.27 3.96
CA GLY A 320 16.51 -15.04 4.19
C GLY A 320 17.56 -14.80 3.12
N GLY A 321 18.58 -14.01 3.43
CA GLY A 321 19.68 -13.73 2.51
C GLY A 321 20.16 -12.29 2.56
N THR A 322 20.98 -11.92 1.59
CA THR A 322 21.65 -10.61 1.45
C THR A 322 20.69 -9.44 1.28
N HIS A 323 19.44 -9.68 0.86
CA HIS A 323 18.37 -8.67 0.83
C HIS A 323 17.91 -8.25 2.24
N GLN A 324 18.13 -9.08 3.25
CA GLN A 324 17.79 -8.82 4.66
C GLN A 324 19.03 -8.60 5.53
N PHE A 325 20.14 -9.29 5.22
CA PHE A 325 21.42 -9.15 5.91
C PHE A 325 22.58 -9.01 4.91
N ARG A 326 22.75 -7.80 4.41
CA ARG A 326 23.70 -7.49 3.32
C ARG A 326 25.16 -7.44 3.77
N LEU A 327 25.42 -7.29 5.06
CA LEU A 327 26.76 -7.06 5.61
C LEU A 327 27.85 -8.00 5.05
N PRO A 328 27.66 -9.34 5.02
CA PRO A 328 28.70 -10.25 4.54
C PRO A 328 29.06 -9.98 3.07
N ALA A 329 28.05 -9.75 2.23
CA ALA A 329 28.24 -9.44 0.82
C ALA A 329 28.88 -8.04 0.62
N ALA A 330 28.46 -7.04 1.39
CA ALA A 330 28.97 -5.68 1.28
C ALA A 330 30.47 -5.57 1.65
N GLN A 331 30.93 -6.43 2.56
CA GLN A 331 32.31 -6.47 3.03
C GLN A 331 33.14 -7.61 2.45
N SER A 332 32.53 -8.47 1.63
CA SER A 332 33.20 -9.62 1.00
C SER A 332 33.85 -10.55 2.04
N HIS A 333 33.14 -10.84 3.13
CA HIS A 333 33.56 -11.83 4.13
C HIS A 333 32.51 -12.93 4.32
N ASP A 334 32.95 -14.03 4.91
CA ASP A 334 32.07 -15.10 5.36
C ASP A 334 31.66 -14.84 6.82
N HIS A 335 30.36 -14.82 7.09
CA HIS A 335 29.84 -14.53 8.43
C HIS A 335 29.92 -15.76 9.34
N PRO A 336 30.11 -15.60 10.67
CA PRO A 336 30.06 -16.73 11.58
C PRO A 336 28.64 -17.32 11.62
N VAL A 337 28.56 -18.64 11.81
CA VAL A 337 27.29 -19.39 11.78
C VAL A 337 27.22 -20.34 12.96
N ILE A 338 26.18 -20.21 13.76
CA ILE A 338 25.84 -21.11 14.87
C ILE A 338 24.63 -21.93 14.43
N HIS A 339 24.76 -23.26 14.49
CA HIS A 339 23.66 -24.18 14.20
C HIS A 339 22.84 -24.45 15.47
N LEU A 340 21.54 -24.18 15.39
CA LEU A 340 20.56 -24.49 16.42
C LEU A 340 19.60 -25.58 15.90
N PRO A 341 19.80 -26.85 16.32
CA PRO A 341 18.99 -27.95 15.86
C PRO A 341 17.56 -27.86 16.41
N GLN A 342 16.57 -28.25 15.59
CA GLN A 342 15.20 -28.39 16.05
C GLN A 342 15.01 -29.70 16.82
N ALA A 343 14.27 -29.67 17.93
CA ALA A 343 13.99 -30.88 18.70
C ALA A 343 13.17 -31.88 17.87
N GLY A 344 13.70 -33.09 17.68
CA GLY A 344 13.01 -34.20 16.99
C GLY A 344 13.43 -34.45 15.53
N THR A 345 14.39 -33.70 14.98
CA THR A 345 14.97 -33.99 13.65
C THR A 345 15.96 -35.16 13.74
N VAL A 346 15.77 -36.20 12.90
CA VAL A 346 16.54 -37.46 12.96
C VAL A 346 17.43 -37.67 11.73
N ASP A 347 17.36 -36.78 10.73
CA ASP A 347 18.01 -36.92 9.42
C ASP A 347 18.95 -35.73 9.12
N GLY A 348 19.89 -35.48 10.04
CA GLY A 348 20.91 -34.44 9.87
C GLY A 348 22.14 -34.96 9.14
N GLU A 349 22.84 -34.08 8.42
CA GLU A 349 24.08 -34.43 7.70
C GLU A 349 25.23 -33.55 8.18
N SER A 350 26.41 -34.15 8.32
CA SER A 350 27.63 -33.44 8.66
C SER A 350 28.46 -33.21 7.41
N GLY A 351 28.90 -31.98 7.19
CA GLY A 351 29.62 -31.64 5.96
C GLY A 351 30.12 -30.21 5.91
N SER A 352 30.79 -29.88 4.81
CA SER A 352 31.13 -28.51 4.46
C SER A 352 29.98 -27.89 3.66
N TRP A 353 29.42 -26.81 4.17
CA TRP A 353 28.20 -26.20 3.65
C TRP A 353 28.40 -24.70 3.38
N SER A 354 28.00 -24.24 2.20
CA SER A 354 27.83 -22.82 1.93
C SER A 354 26.41 -22.39 2.29
N VAL A 355 26.28 -21.45 3.22
CA VAL A 355 25.02 -20.87 3.68
C VAL A 355 24.61 -19.75 2.71
N VAL A 356 23.53 -19.99 1.99
CA VAL A 356 23.00 -19.10 0.96
C VAL A 356 21.55 -18.71 1.27
N GLY A 357 21.13 -17.55 0.81
CA GLY A 357 19.74 -17.12 0.92
C GLY A 357 18.85 -17.65 -0.20
N GLN A 358 17.62 -17.14 -0.25
CA GLN A 358 16.56 -17.57 -1.16
C GLN A 358 16.47 -16.77 -2.47
N LEU A 359 17.39 -15.82 -2.71
CA LEU A 359 17.34 -14.97 -3.91
C LEU A 359 17.79 -15.73 -5.16
N CYS A 360 17.25 -15.34 -6.32
CA CYS A 360 17.59 -15.92 -7.63
C CYS A 360 18.96 -15.46 -8.18
N THR A 361 19.95 -15.23 -7.31
CA THR A 361 21.28 -14.72 -7.68
C THR A 361 22.38 -15.52 -6.98
N PRO A 362 23.45 -15.93 -7.69
CA PRO A 362 24.57 -16.64 -7.07
C PRO A 362 25.38 -15.77 -6.10
N LYS A 363 25.07 -14.47 -6.01
CA LYS A 363 25.67 -13.54 -5.05
C LYS A 363 25.00 -13.58 -3.67
N ASP A 364 23.92 -14.35 -3.51
CA ASP A 364 23.18 -14.45 -2.25
C ASP A 364 23.84 -15.41 -1.25
N VAL A 365 25.08 -15.10 -0.90
CA VAL A 365 25.93 -15.93 -0.04
C VAL A 365 26.19 -15.19 1.26
N LEU A 366 25.86 -15.83 2.39
CA LEU A 366 26.10 -15.30 3.72
C LEU A 366 27.41 -15.84 4.32
N SER A 367 27.73 -17.11 4.04
CA SER A 367 28.99 -17.73 4.45
C SER A 367 29.33 -18.96 3.61
N ARG A 368 30.60 -19.15 3.27
CA ARG A 368 31.08 -20.30 2.48
C ARG A 368 31.75 -21.37 3.35
N HIS A 369 31.70 -22.62 2.86
CA HIS A 369 32.43 -23.80 3.37
C HIS A 369 32.44 -23.97 4.90
N ARG A 370 31.29 -23.75 5.55
CA ARG A 370 31.11 -23.95 6.99
C ARG A 370 31.00 -25.42 7.31
N HIS A 371 31.85 -25.91 8.21
CA HIS A 371 31.75 -27.27 8.74
C HIS A 371 30.64 -27.33 9.80
N LEU A 372 29.46 -27.81 9.41
CA LEU A 372 28.30 -27.98 10.30
C LEU A 372 28.03 -29.47 10.52
N GLN A 373 27.57 -29.80 11.73
CA GLN A 373 27.34 -31.19 12.16
C GLN A 373 25.85 -31.47 12.26
N ASN A 374 25.39 -32.57 11.67
CA ASN A 374 24.01 -33.03 11.76
C ASN A 374 22.97 -31.94 11.42
N VAL A 375 23.23 -31.10 10.41
CA VAL A 375 22.27 -30.05 10.00
C VAL A 375 21.12 -30.68 9.23
N ALA A 376 19.88 -30.30 9.52
CA ALA A 376 18.69 -30.76 8.83
C ALA A 376 17.85 -29.60 8.26
N VAL A 377 16.99 -29.90 7.29
CA VAL A 377 15.95 -28.95 6.84
C VAL A 377 15.01 -28.66 8.02
N GLY A 378 14.67 -27.38 8.21
CA GLY A 378 13.89 -26.88 9.35
C GLY A 378 14.74 -26.44 10.55
N ASP A 379 16.02 -26.81 10.61
CA ASP A 379 16.93 -26.30 11.64
C ASP A 379 17.18 -24.79 11.46
N LEU A 380 17.55 -24.13 12.56
CA LEU A 380 17.87 -22.72 12.56
C LEU A 380 19.38 -22.51 12.46
N LEU A 381 19.78 -21.53 11.66
CA LEU A 381 21.13 -20.99 11.61
C LEU A 381 21.10 -19.57 12.19
N VAL A 382 21.96 -19.31 13.17
CA VAL A 382 22.12 -18.01 13.81
C VAL A 382 23.44 -17.40 13.36
N LEU A 383 23.35 -16.21 12.80
CA LEU A 383 24.47 -15.37 12.39
C LEU A 383 24.66 -14.29 13.47
N PRO A 384 25.58 -14.49 14.44
CA PRO A 384 25.86 -13.52 15.49
C PRO A 384 26.66 -12.33 14.94
N LEU A 385 26.88 -11.28 15.74
CA LEU A 385 27.58 -10.05 15.31
C LEU A 385 26.81 -9.23 14.24
N ALA A 386 25.48 -9.39 14.21
CA ALA A 386 24.58 -8.76 13.25
C ALA A 386 23.97 -7.44 13.75
N GLY A 387 24.46 -6.90 14.87
CA GLY A 387 23.88 -5.72 15.52
C GLY A 387 24.19 -4.39 14.82
N ALA A 388 25.20 -4.37 13.95
CA ALA A 388 25.64 -3.21 13.20
C ALA A 388 25.61 -3.50 11.69
N TYR A 389 25.13 -2.54 10.90
CA TYR A 389 25.02 -2.65 9.45
C TYR A 389 24.28 -3.93 9.01
N GLY A 390 23.27 -4.33 9.79
CA GLY A 390 22.45 -5.50 9.51
C GLY A 390 21.33 -5.15 8.54
N TYR A 391 20.10 -5.11 9.05
CA TYR A 391 18.92 -4.76 8.28
C TYR A 391 19.04 -3.38 7.58
N ASN A 392 19.61 -2.38 8.26
CA ASN A 392 19.59 -0.97 7.83
C ASN A 392 20.37 -0.65 6.54
N ILE A 393 21.26 -1.53 6.06
CA ILE A 393 21.97 -1.36 4.78
C ILE A 393 21.46 -2.32 3.69
N SER A 394 20.44 -3.11 4.02
CA SER A 394 19.97 -4.21 3.18
C SER A 394 18.88 -3.75 2.22
N HIS A 395 18.77 -4.43 1.08
CA HIS A 395 17.78 -4.11 0.06
C HIS A 395 16.45 -4.79 0.38
N ALA A 396 15.78 -4.33 1.43
CA ALA A 396 14.65 -5.02 2.04
C ALA A 396 13.46 -5.28 1.09
N ASP A 397 13.32 -4.48 0.03
CA ASP A 397 12.23 -4.62 -0.95
C ASP A 397 12.66 -5.40 -2.21
N PHE A 398 13.91 -5.89 -2.28
CA PHE A 398 14.43 -6.67 -3.41
C PHE A 398 13.68 -8.00 -3.55
N LEU A 399 13.14 -8.25 -4.74
CA LEU A 399 12.25 -9.36 -5.07
C LEU A 399 10.97 -9.43 -4.20
N CYS A 400 10.59 -8.31 -3.57
CA CYS A 400 9.36 -8.18 -2.78
C CYS A 400 9.22 -9.23 -1.65
N HIS A 401 10.35 -9.76 -1.15
CA HIS A 401 10.31 -10.66 0.00
C HIS A 401 9.84 -9.91 1.27
N PRO A 402 9.15 -10.61 2.19
CA PRO A 402 8.77 -10.01 3.47
C PRO A 402 9.99 -9.46 4.22
N ARG A 403 9.80 -8.32 4.88
CA ARG A 403 10.80 -7.74 5.78
C ARG A 403 10.96 -8.63 7.02
N PRO A 404 12.18 -8.89 7.49
CA PRO A 404 12.41 -9.70 8.68
C PRO A 404 11.89 -8.95 9.91
N ALA A 405 11.29 -9.67 10.86
CA ALA A 405 10.94 -9.10 12.15
C ALA A 405 12.22 -8.68 12.89
N GLN A 406 12.15 -7.57 13.65
CA GLN A 406 13.23 -7.10 14.52
C GLN A 406 12.74 -7.14 15.97
N HIS A 407 13.40 -7.95 16.80
CA HIS A 407 13.04 -8.16 18.20
C HIS A 407 14.11 -7.54 19.11
N PHE A 408 13.68 -6.75 20.09
CA PHE A 408 14.57 -6.10 21.06
C PHE A 408 14.34 -6.73 22.44
N ILE A 409 15.37 -7.38 22.98
CA ILE A 409 15.30 -8.15 24.21
C ILE A 409 15.73 -7.26 25.38
N THR A 410 14.83 -7.12 26.36
CA THR A 410 15.04 -6.49 27.67
C THR A 410 14.76 -7.50 28.79
N GLU A 411 15.09 -7.22 30.05
CA GLU A 411 14.88 -8.19 31.14
C GLU A 411 13.43 -8.70 31.26
N HIS A 412 13.29 -10.01 31.49
CA HIS A 412 12.14 -10.61 32.16
C HIS A 412 12.57 -11.13 33.53
N LEU A 413 11.88 -10.66 34.57
CA LEU A 413 11.79 -11.32 35.86
C LEU A 413 11.45 -12.80 35.66
N ILE A 414 12.39 -13.67 35.97
CA ILE A 414 12.07 -14.99 36.50
C ILE A 414 11.91 -14.78 38.01
N SER A 415 10.69 -14.92 38.54
CA SER A 415 10.51 -15.25 39.95
C SER A 415 9.42 -16.31 40.08
N ASP A 416 9.85 -17.53 40.34
CA ASP A 416 9.05 -18.52 41.05
C ASP A 416 8.65 -17.96 42.44
N HIS A 417 7.46 -18.36 42.88
CA HIS A 417 6.81 -18.19 44.20
C HIS A 417 5.80 -17.06 44.41
N GLU A 418 4.55 -17.51 44.59
CA GLU A 418 3.51 -16.95 45.45
C GLU A 418 4.08 -16.29 46.72
N THR A 419 3.83 -15.00 46.95
CA THR A 419 3.14 -14.46 48.16
C THR A 419 3.08 -12.92 48.15
N SER A 420 1.86 -12.41 48.34
CA SER A 420 1.44 -11.14 48.98
C SER A 420 2.32 -9.88 48.91
N MET A 421 1.73 -8.77 48.45
CA MET A 421 1.63 -7.40 49.06
C MET A 421 1.49 -6.31 47.97
N PRO A 422 1.00 -5.10 48.25
CA PRO A 422 -0.23 -4.69 48.93
C PRO A 422 -1.11 -3.76 48.04
N GLN A 423 -2.39 -3.63 48.39
CA GLN A 423 -3.33 -2.69 47.78
C GLN A 423 -2.93 -1.22 48.02
N LEU A 424 -2.91 -0.41 46.96
CA LEU A 424 -3.17 1.03 47.02
C LEU A 424 -4.24 1.37 45.98
N SER A 425 -5.31 2.00 46.48
CA SER A 425 -6.61 2.14 45.86
C SER A 425 -6.66 3.19 44.75
N LEU A 426 -7.21 2.79 43.60
CA LEU A 426 -7.95 3.67 42.69
C LEU A 426 -9.38 3.11 42.60
N ALA A 427 -10.14 3.30 43.68
CA ALA A 427 -11.58 3.20 43.66
C ALA A 427 -12.15 4.62 43.50
N ASP A 428 -13.14 4.71 42.61
CA ASP A 428 -14.12 5.80 42.44
C ASP A 428 -13.93 6.69 41.22
N CYS A 429 -14.27 6.13 40.05
CA CYS A 429 -15.14 6.76 39.04
C CYS A 429 -15.62 5.67 38.06
N THR A 430 -16.43 4.74 38.58
CA THR A 430 -17.20 3.78 37.78
C THR A 430 -18.56 4.39 37.45
N THR A 431 -18.73 4.90 36.24
CA THR A 431 -20.02 4.81 35.54
C THR A 431 -19.82 3.93 34.32
N GLN A 432 -20.43 2.75 34.39
CA GLN A 432 -20.44 1.71 33.38
C GLN A 432 -20.78 2.27 32.00
N ASN A 433 -19.93 1.99 31.02
CA ASN A 433 -20.34 1.87 29.63
C ASN A 433 -19.96 0.44 29.20
N PRO A 434 -20.90 -0.39 28.72
CA PRO A 434 -20.64 -1.80 28.46
C PRO A 434 -19.62 -1.93 27.33
N ALA A 435 -18.68 -2.86 27.52
CA ALA A 435 -17.65 -3.23 26.55
C ALA A 435 -18.25 -3.49 25.15
N ASP A 436 -17.68 -2.84 24.12
CA ASP A 436 -17.90 -3.23 22.72
C ASP A 436 -17.16 -4.56 22.50
N PRO A 437 -17.83 -5.68 22.13
CA PRO A 437 -17.21 -7.00 22.02
C PRO A 437 -16.26 -7.17 20.83
N ARG A 438 -15.77 -6.08 20.21
CA ARG A 438 -15.10 -6.09 18.89
C ARG A 438 -13.66 -5.57 18.85
N GLU A 439 -13.01 -5.39 19.99
CA GLU A 439 -11.54 -5.30 20.03
C GLU A 439 -10.94 -6.71 20.19
N THR A 440 -11.16 -7.56 19.19
CA THR A 440 -10.43 -8.81 19.03
C THR A 440 -9.01 -8.50 18.54
N SER A 441 -8.01 -9.06 19.21
CA SER A 441 -6.65 -9.23 18.68
C SER A 441 -6.73 -9.68 17.22
N ILE A 442 -6.14 -8.89 16.31
CA ILE A 442 -6.17 -9.18 14.87
C ILE A 442 -5.32 -10.44 14.66
N ALA A 443 -5.98 -11.58 14.46
CA ALA A 443 -5.32 -12.81 14.07
C ALA A 443 -4.51 -12.58 12.78
N VAL A 444 -3.27 -13.05 12.74
CA VAL A 444 -2.46 -13.00 11.52
C VAL A 444 -3.16 -13.86 10.46
N PRO A 445 -3.58 -13.30 9.32
CA PRO A 445 -4.30 -14.05 8.30
C PRO A 445 -3.41 -15.16 7.73
N PHE A 446 -4.04 -16.28 7.35
CA PHE A 446 -3.41 -17.48 6.78
C PHE A 446 -2.52 -18.31 7.74
N THR A 447 -2.67 -18.13 9.05
CA THR A 447 -1.93 -18.93 10.06
C THR A 447 -2.65 -20.21 10.47
N ALA A 448 -3.95 -20.34 10.18
CA ALA A 448 -4.73 -21.54 10.46
C ALA A 448 -5.15 -22.24 9.16
N GLU A 449 -5.11 -23.57 9.15
CA GLU A 449 -5.54 -24.40 8.00
C GLU A 449 -6.98 -24.07 7.55
N ALA A 450 -7.85 -23.75 8.50
CA ALA A 450 -9.23 -23.32 8.23
C ALA A 450 -9.32 -22.08 7.33
N GLN A 451 -8.33 -21.17 7.37
CA GLN A 451 -8.30 -19.96 6.54
C GLN A 451 -7.91 -20.26 5.08
N TRP A 452 -7.25 -21.39 4.82
CA TRP A 452 -6.88 -21.85 3.47
C TRP A 452 -7.98 -22.64 2.78
N ARG A 453 -9.03 -23.06 3.50
CA ARG A 453 -10.13 -23.89 2.99
C ARG A 453 -10.76 -23.35 1.70
N HIS A 454 -10.81 -22.03 1.54
CA HIS A 454 -11.41 -21.38 0.37
C HIS A 454 -10.43 -21.11 -0.78
N TYR A 455 -9.12 -21.24 -0.55
CA TYR A 455 -8.09 -20.88 -1.52
C TYR A 455 -8.24 -21.64 -2.86
N PRO A 456 -8.46 -22.96 -2.92
CA PRO A 456 -8.62 -23.67 -4.20
C PRO A 456 -9.78 -23.12 -5.04
N ARG A 457 -10.93 -22.84 -4.40
CA ARG A 457 -12.11 -22.27 -5.08
C ARG A 457 -11.83 -20.85 -5.58
N VAL A 458 -11.16 -20.02 -4.78
CA VAL A 458 -10.78 -18.66 -5.18
C VAL A 458 -9.77 -18.69 -6.34
N GLN A 459 -8.80 -19.61 -6.31
CA GLN A 459 -7.84 -19.78 -7.39
C GLN A 459 -8.51 -20.18 -8.70
N GLN A 460 -9.42 -21.17 -8.66
CA GLN A 460 -10.23 -21.57 -9.80
C GLN A 460 -11.04 -20.40 -10.35
N ARG A 461 -11.63 -19.58 -9.48
CA ARG A 461 -12.37 -18.37 -9.88
C ARG A 461 -11.47 -17.36 -10.58
N VAL A 462 -10.32 -17.01 -9.99
CA VAL A 462 -9.41 -16.00 -10.57
C VAL A 462 -8.90 -16.47 -11.93
N ILE A 463 -8.49 -17.73 -12.05
CA ILE A 463 -8.06 -18.33 -13.31
C ILE A 463 -9.20 -18.35 -14.33
N GLY A 464 -10.36 -18.87 -13.93
CA GLY A 464 -11.50 -19.05 -14.82
C GLY A 464 -12.04 -17.72 -15.33
N GLN A 465 -12.13 -16.70 -14.47
CA GLN A 465 -12.59 -15.37 -14.85
C GLN A 465 -11.56 -14.65 -15.74
N LEU A 466 -10.27 -14.86 -15.51
CA LEU A 466 -9.21 -14.40 -16.42
C LEU A 466 -9.36 -15.03 -17.81
N LEU A 467 -9.44 -16.37 -17.89
CA LEU A 467 -9.63 -17.06 -19.16
C LEU A 467 -10.93 -16.61 -19.85
N GLN A 468 -12.03 -16.50 -19.10
CA GLN A 468 -13.31 -16.03 -19.64
C GLN A 468 -13.19 -14.70 -20.36
N THR A 469 -12.54 -13.71 -19.73
CA THR A 469 -12.34 -12.39 -20.35
C THR A 469 -11.33 -12.42 -21.49
N LEU A 470 -10.24 -13.21 -21.39
CA LEU A 470 -9.28 -13.34 -22.48
C LEU A 470 -9.86 -14.03 -23.72
N LEU A 471 -10.75 -15.02 -23.54
CA LEU A 471 -11.48 -15.65 -24.63
C LEU A 471 -12.51 -14.71 -25.23
N TYR A 472 -13.30 -14.05 -24.38
CA TYR A 472 -14.33 -13.14 -24.84
C TYR A 472 -13.70 -11.96 -25.59
N GLU A 473 -12.70 -11.28 -25.03
CA GLU A 473 -12.00 -10.15 -25.67
C GLU A 473 -11.04 -10.56 -26.80
N GLN A 474 -11.08 -11.84 -27.22
CA GLN A 474 -10.30 -12.40 -28.33
C GLN A 474 -8.78 -12.23 -28.17
N VAL A 475 -8.31 -12.15 -26.93
CA VAL A 475 -6.87 -12.17 -26.60
C VAL A 475 -6.33 -13.59 -26.76
N LEU A 476 -7.14 -14.60 -26.45
CA LEU A 476 -6.83 -16.01 -26.64
C LEU A 476 -7.78 -16.68 -27.62
N SER A 477 -7.24 -17.59 -28.43
CA SER A 477 -8.01 -18.47 -29.30
C SER A 477 -8.38 -19.76 -28.57
N TYR A 478 -9.50 -20.37 -28.95
CA TYR A 478 -9.95 -21.66 -28.43
C TYR A 478 -10.52 -22.54 -29.54
N ARG A 479 -10.59 -23.85 -29.26
CA ARG A 479 -11.33 -24.83 -30.07
C ARG A 479 -12.46 -25.40 -29.23
N GLU A 480 -13.58 -25.68 -29.88
CA GLU A 480 -14.71 -26.34 -29.23
C GLU A 480 -14.63 -27.86 -29.45
N ALA A 481 -14.78 -28.66 -28.39
CA ALA A 481 -15.04 -30.09 -28.52
C ALA A 481 -16.56 -30.36 -28.48
N SER A 482 -17.01 -31.39 -29.21
CA SER A 482 -18.43 -31.75 -29.39
C SER A 482 -19.24 -31.69 -28.08
N PRO A 483 -20.53 -31.30 -28.12
CA PRO A 483 -21.37 -31.19 -26.92
C PRO A 483 -21.47 -32.53 -26.18
N PHE A 484 -21.41 -32.49 -24.84
CA PHE A 484 -21.57 -33.66 -23.98
C PHE A 484 -22.67 -33.45 -22.93
N PRO A 485 -23.50 -34.47 -22.66
CA PRO A 485 -24.44 -34.44 -21.56
C PRO A 485 -23.69 -34.67 -20.22
N ARG A 486 -23.92 -33.81 -19.22
CA ARG A 486 -23.49 -34.13 -17.84
C ARG A 486 -24.33 -35.28 -17.30
N GLY A 487 -23.68 -36.35 -16.87
CA GLY A 487 -24.30 -37.36 -16.00
C GLY A 487 -24.20 -36.91 -14.53
N GLY A 488 -25.33 -36.92 -13.82
CA GLY A 488 -25.40 -36.75 -12.36
C GLY A 488 -26.20 -35.52 -11.90
N GLU A 489 -27.49 -35.74 -11.66
CA GLU A 489 -28.40 -35.00 -10.77
C GLU A 489 -28.21 -33.48 -10.62
N ARG A 490 -28.66 -32.75 -11.64
CA ARG A 490 -29.50 -31.52 -11.52
C ARG A 490 -30.09 -31.26 -12.91
N GLU A 491 -31.05 -32.09 -13.30
CA GLU A 491 -31.90 -31.84 -14.46
C GLU A 491 -32.81 -30.64 -14.20
N SER A 492 -32.72 -29.62 -15.04
CA SER A 492 -33.80 -29.21 -15.95
C SER A 492 -33.49 -27.85 -16.55
N CYS A 493 -33.01 -27.84 -17.79
CA CYS A 493 -33.38 -26.83 -18.80
C CYS A 493 -33.24 -27.53 -20.16
N SER A 494 -34.37 -27.74 -20.80
CA SER A 494 -34.55 -28.47 -22.04
C SER A 494 -34.13 -27.64 -23.26
N GLY A 495 -33.31 -28.23 -24.13
CA GLY A 495 -33.34 -28.03 -25.59
C GLY A 495 -33.33 -26.59 -26.12
N GLY A 496 -32.13 -26.01 -26.20
CA GLY A 496 -31.84 -24.84 -27.06
C GLY A 496 -30.39 -24.93 -27.54
N GLU A 497 -30.05 -24.25 -28.63
CA GLU A 497 -28.74 -24.30 -29.33
C GLU A 497 -27.50 -23.92 -28.47
N ASN A 498 -27.71 -23.49 -27.22
CA ASN A 498 -26.71 -23.20 -26.20
C ASN A 498 -26.41 -24.41 -25.29
N ALA A 499 -26.03 -25.54 -25.89
CA ALA A 499 -25.53 -26.69 -25.13
C ALA A 499 -24.20 -26.33 -24.42
N ASN A 500 -23.97 -26.89 -23.23
CA ASN A 500 -22.65 -26.83 -22.59
C ASN A 500 -21.58 -27.28 -23.59
N ARG A 501 -20.53 -26.46 -23.72
CA ARG A 501 -19.40 -26.67 -24.64
C ARG A 501 -18.13 -26.89 -23.85
N ARG A 502 -17.18 -27.62 -24.46
CA ARG A 502 -15.79 -27.63 -24.00
C ARG A 502 -15.00 -26.57 -24.70
N PHE A 503 -14.30 -25.74 -23.93
CA PHE A 503 -13.31 -24.83 -24.43
C PHE A 503 -11.94 -25.46 -24.25
N LEU A 504 -11.26 -25.72 -25.37
CA LEU A 504 -9.88 -26.19 -25.43
C LEU A 504 -8.98 -25.02 -25.80
N ILE A 505 -8.09 -24.63 -24.88
CA ILE A 505 -7.27 -23.43 -24.97
C ILE A 505 -5.80 -23.84 -24.99
N GLU A 506 -5.13 -23.62 -26.11
CA GLU A 506 -3.69 -23.87 -26.25
C GLU A 506 -2.91 -22.65 -25.75
N LEU A 507 -2.06 -22.85 -24.74
CA LEU A 507 -1.19 -21.83 -24.18
C LEU A 507 0.23 -22.40 -24.05
N GLY A 508 1.12 -21.99 -24.96
CA GLY A 508 2.46 -22.58 -25.05
C GLY A 508 2.41 -24.08 -25.38
N ALA A 509 3.00 -24.91 -24.53
CA ALA A 509 2.99 -26.37 -24.68
C ALA A 509 1.80 -27.05 -23.98
N ASN A 510 0.95 -26.27 -23.31
CA ASN A 510 -0.10 -26.77 -22.43
C ASN A 510 -1.48 -26.61 -23.06
N LEU A 511 -2.36 -27.59 -22.79
CA LEU A 511 -3.74 -27.58 -23.24
C LEU A 511 -4.66 -27.47 -22.02
N TYR A 512 -5.35 -26.35 -21.89
CA TYR A 512 -6.37 -26.13 -20.87
C TYR A 512 -7.73 -26.57 -21.41
N GLN A 513 -8.47 -27.28 -20.57
CA GLN A 513 -9.84 -27.71 -20.82
C GLN A 513 -10.74 -27.09 -19.76
N ILE A 514 -11.83 -26.45 -20.19
CA ILE A 514 -12.84 -25.90 -19.28
C ILE A 514 -14.21 -26.00 -19.93
N ASP A 515 -15.21 -26.41 -19.16
CA ASP A 515 -16.60 -26.42 -19.62
C ASP A 515 -17.22 -25.03 -19.45
N GLY A 516 -18.12 -24.66 -20.34
CA GLY A 516 -18.82 -23.39 -20.28
C GLY A 516 -19.95 -23.31 -21.30
N TRP A 517 -20.45 -22.11 -21.52
CA TRP A 517 -21.45 -21.83 -22.55
C TRP A 517 -21.29 -20.41 -23.08
N GLN A 518 -21.87 -20.20 -24.25
CA GLN A 518 -22.04 -18.88 -24.85
C GLN A 518 -23.46 -18.41 -24.51
N CYS A 519 -23.59 -17.15 -24.05
CA CYS A 519 -24.85 -16.55 -23.66
C CYS A 519 -25.49 -15.85 -24.87
N ASP A 520 -26.82 -15.76 -24.89
CA ASP A 520 -27.50 -14.93 -25.90
C ASP A 520 -27.26 -13.44 -25.62
N SER A 521 -27.08 -13.08 -24.35
CA SER A 521 -26.68 -11.75 -23.91
C SER A 521 -25.28 -11.42 -24.42
N PHE A 522 -25.20 -10.61 -25.47
CA PHE A 522 -23.97 -10.06 -26.05
C PHE A 522 -22.93 -11.11 -26.45
N GLU A 523 -23.36 -12.35 -26.69
CA GLU A 523 -22.45 -13.49 -26.95
C GLU A 523 -21.39 -13.68 -25.85
N LEU A 524 -21.73 -13.29 -24.61
CA LEU A 524 -20.82 -13.42 -23.47
C LEU A 524 -20.45 -14.89 -23.24
N ILE A 525 -19.16 -15.12 -23.03
CA ILE A 525 -18.68 -16.44 -22.60
C ILE A 525 -18.85 -16.53 -21.08
N ARG A 526 -19.41 -17.65 -20.61
CA ARG A 526 -19.46 -18.00 -19.18
C ARG A 526 -18.83 -19.37 -18.98
N LEU A 527 -17.88 -19.45 -18.05
CA LEU A 527 -17.13 -20.67 -17.77
C LEU A 527 -17.52 -21.27 -16.42
N ASP A 528 -17.59 -22.60 -16.34
CA ASP A 528 -17.69 -23.31 -15.06
C ASP A 528 -16.30 -23.47 -14.47
N TYR A 529 -15.91 -22.54 -13.61
CA TYR A 529 -14.56 -22.47 -13.02
C TYR A 529 -14.15 -23.75 -12.28
N ALA A 530 -15.11 -24.55 -11.79
CA ALA A 530 -14.82 -25.81 -11.12
C ALA A 530 -14.38 -26.94 -12.09
N SER A 531 -14.70 -26.80 -13.38
CA SER A 531 -14.40 -27.80 -14.41
C SER A 531 -13.01 -27.65 -15.04
N ILE A 532 -12.25 -26.62 -14.64
CA ILE A 532 -10.97 -26.33 -15.27
C ILE A 532 -9.93 -27.41 -14.98
N CYS A 533 -9.32 -27.94 -16.04
CA CYS A 533 -8.20 -28.85 -15.95
C CYS A 533 -7.15 -28.59 -17.06
N LEU A 534 -5.95 -29.11 -16.82
CA LEU A 534 -4.82 -29.18 -17.73
C LEU A 534 -4.76 -30.61 -18.26
N LEU A 535 -4.67 -30.76 -19.58
CA LEU A 535 -4.55 -32.07 -20.25
C LEU A 535 -3.07 -32.39 -20.49
N SER A 536 -2.60 -33.53 -19.97
CA SER A 536 -1.26 -34.04 -20.28
C SER A 536 -1.18 -34.63 -21.70
N ALA A 537 0.03 -34.83 -22.22
CA ALA A 537 0.24 -35.51 -23.51
C ALA A 537 -0.31 -36.95 -23.53
N ASP A 538 -0.44 -37.58 -22.35
CA ASP A 538 -0.98 -38.93 -22.15
C ASP A 538 -2.51 -38.93 -21.88
N GLY A 539 -3.14 -37.75 -21.79
CA GLY A 539 -4.58 -37.58 -21.59
C GLY A 539 -5.05 -37.47 -20.12
N ASP A 540 -4.13 -37.32 -19.17
CA ASP A 540 -4.47 -37.13 -17.75
C ASP A 540 -4.95 -35.70 -17.47
N GLU A 541 -5.95 -35.56 -16.60
CA GLU A 541 -6.50 -34.27 -16.17
C GLU A 541 -5.91 -33.81 -14.84
N GLN A 542 -5.38 -32.58 -14.77
CA GLN A 542 -4.84 -31.98 -13.54
C GLN A 542 -5.42 -30.59 -13.30
N SER A 543 -5.70 -30.19 -12.05
CA SER A 543 -6.13 -28.81 -11.78
C SER A 543 -4.97 -27.82 -11.97
N PRO A 544 -5.12 -26.76 -12.79
CA PRO A 544 -4.03 -25.82 -13.03
C PRO A 544 -3.77 -24.92 -11.81
N SER A 545 -2.48 -24.62 -11.58
CA SER A 545 -2.09 -23.59 -10.61
C SER A 545 -2.15 -22.19 -11.23
N PHE A 546 -2.37 -21.17 -10.40
CA PHE A 546 -2.33 -19.78 -10.87
C PHE A 546 -0.94 -19.45 -11.44
N GLN A 547 0.13 -19.92 -10.78
CA GLN A 547 1.51 -19.75 -11.23
C GLN A 547 1.77 -20.41 -12.58
N GLN A 548 1.18 -21.58 -12.84
CA GLN A 548 1.29 -22.27 -14.13
C GLN A 548 0.66 -21.44 -15.25
N LEU A 549 -0.57 -20.94 -15.05
CA LEU A 549 -1.23 -20.09 -16.02
C LEU A 549 -0.44 -18.81 -16.31
N VAL A 550 0.09 -18.16 -15.27
CA VAL A 550 0.93 -16.96 -15.43
C VAL A 550 2.20 -17.27 -16.23
N ALA A 551 2.85 -18.42 -15.99
CA ALA A 551 4.01 -18.84 -16.74
C ALA A 551 3.68 -19.06 -18.23
N ASP A 552 2.55 -19.70 -18.52
CA ASP A 552 2.11 -19.98 -19.88
C ASP A 552 1.72 -18.69 -20.64
N LEU A 553 1.01 -17.76 -19.98
CA LEU A 553 0.69 -16.46 -20.54
C LEU A 553 1.96 -15.63 -20.81
N ARG A 554 2.96 -15.67 -19.92
CA ARG A 554 4.25 -15.00 -20.13
C ARG A 554 5.03 -15.62 -21.29
N ALA A 555 4.96 -16.94 -21.46
CA ALA A 555 5.58 -17.61 -22.60
C ALA A 555 4.92 -17.21 -23.93
N GLN A 556 3.60 -17.03 -23.94
CA GLN A 556 2.83 -16.64 -25.12
C GLN A 556 3.05 -15.17 -25.53
N PHE A 557 3.00 -14.24 -24.56
CA PHE A 557 2.96 -12.79 -24.83
C PHE A 557 4.25 -12.02 -24.47
N GLY A 558 5.22 -12.64 -23.77
CA GLY A 558 6.46 -12.00 -23.32
C GLY A 558 6.26 -10.97 -22.17
N GLN A 559 7.37 -10.40 -21.68
CA GLN A 559 7.37 -9.24 -20.76
C GLN A 559 7.81 -7.98 -21.50
N GLY A 560 7.05 -6.88 -21.34
CA GLY A 560 7.38 -5.61 -21.96
C GLY A 560 8.19 -4.71 -21.03
N GLU A 561 9.51 -4.66 -21.19
CA GLU A 561 10.30 -3.51 -20.73
C GLU A 561 10.29 -2.45 -21.84
N GLY A 562 9.17 -1.72 -21.95
CA GLY A 562 9.04 -0.56 -22.84
C GLY A 562 8.02 -0.74 -23.97
N GLY A 563 6.76 -0.38 -23.70
CA GLY A 563 5.81 0.22 -24.67
C GLY A 563 5.55 -0.46 -26.03
N GLY A 564 5.99 -1.70 -26.27
CA GLY A 564 5.67 -2.44 -27.49
C GLY A 564 4.21 -2.92 -27.46
N SER A 565 3.48 -2.70 -28.56
CA SER A 565 2.09 -3.15 -28.74
C SER A 565 2.04 -4.69 -28.78
N GLY A 566 1.86 -5.33 -27.62
CA GLY A 566 1.67 -6.79 -27.53
C GLY A 566 2.32 -7.48 -26.32
N ALA A 567 3.15 -6.78 -25.55
CA ALA A 567 3.77 -7.36 -24.36
C ALA A 567 2.94 -7.10 -23.09
N MET A 568 2.83 -8.10 -22.21
CA MET A 568 2.04 -8.00 -20.99
C MET A 568 2.67 -7.02 -19.99
N GLN A 569 1.86 -6.13 -19.41
CA GLN A 569 2.28 -5.21 -18.37
C GLN A 569 2.63 -5.96 -17.07
N SER A 570 3.78 -5.64 -16.48
CA SER A 570 4.24 -6.25 -15.22
C SER A 570 3.27 -6.01 -14.05
N GLY A 571 2.54 -4.88 -14.05
CA GLY A 571 1.55 -4.54 -13.04
C GLY A 571 0.27 -5.39 -13.07
N PHE A 572 -0.09 -5.98 -14.22
CA PHE A 572 -1.31 -6.77 -14.37
C PHE A 572 -1.28 -8.07 -13.54
N ILE A 573 -0.17 -8.82 -13.63
CA ILE A 573 0.00 -10.06 -12.87
C ILE A 573 -0.04 -9.80 -11.36
N ASN A 574 0.61 -8.73 -10.90
CA ASN A 574 0.58 -8.35 -9.49
C ASN A 574 -0.87 -8.05 -9.01
N GLU A 575 -1.71 -7.43 -9.84
CA GLU A 575 -3.12 -7.23 -9.48
C GLU A 575 -3.92 -8.52 -9.36
N LEU A 576 -3.67 -9.50 -10.23
CA LEU A 576 -4.30 -10.81 -10.16
C LEU A 576 -3.86 -11.57 -8.90
N GLU A 577 -2.55 -11.58 -8.61
CA GLU A 577 -1.99 -12.17 -7.38
C GLU A 577 -2.62 -11.54 -6.14
N GLN A 578 -2.74 -10.23 -6.12
CA GLN A 578 -3.33 -9.51 -4.99
C GLN A 578 -4.83 -9.73 -4.89
N THR A 579 -5.53 -9.91 -6.01
CA THR A 579 -6.95 -10.33 -6.03
C THR A 579 -7.11 -11.72 -5.42
N LEU A 580 -6.30 -12.69 -5.84
CA LEU A 580 -6.29 -14.05 -5.30
C LEU A 580 -6.07 -14.04 -3.78
N ILE A 581 -5.05 -13.33 -3.31
CA ILE A 581 -4.68 -13.25 -1.90
C ILE A 581 -5.81 -12.59 -1.07
N LYS A 582 -6.31 -11.42 -1.49
CA LYS A 582 -7.31 -10.67 -0.71
C LYS A 582 -8.69 -11.29 -0.76
N ASP A 583 -9.04 -11.98 -1.84
CA ASP A 583 -10.29 -12.72 -1.93
C ASP A 583 -10.23 -14.01 -1.09
N ALA A 584 -9.08 -14.68 -1.02
CA ALA A 584 -8.88 -15.79 -0.08
C ALA A 584 -9.02 -15.34 1.39
N GLN A 585 -8.42 -14.18 1.75
CA GLN A 585 -8.60 -13.61 3.10
C GLN A 585 -10.06 -13.28 3.38
N SER A 586 -10.74 -12.62 2.44
CA SER A 586 -12.15 -12.19 2.60
C SER A 586 -13.08 -13.39 2.71
N ALA A 587 -12.85 -14.44 1.90
CA ALA A 587 -13.65 -15.66 1.91
C ALA A 587 -13.59 -16.39 3.26
N ALA A 588 -12.44 -16.35 3.96
CA ALA A 588 -12.30 -16.93 5.30
C ALA A 588 -13.08 -16.18 6.40
N TYR A 589 -13.48 -14.93 6.14
CA TYR A 589 -14.23 -14.07 7.07
C TYR A 589 -15.72 -13.93 6.70
N GLN A 590 -16.16 -14.49 5.57
CA GLN A 590 -17.55 -14.38 5.13
C GLN A 590 -18.52 -14.82 6.23
N GLN A 591 -19.51 -13.98 6.52
CA GLN A 591 -20.55 -14.28 7.50
C GLN A 591 -21.40 -15.46 6.99
N VAL A 592 -21.30 -16.60 7.66
CA VAL A 592 -22.10 -17.79 7.39
C VAL A 592 -23.29 -17.81 8.37
N GLY A 593 -24.50 -18.09 7.88
CA GLY A 593 -25.66 -18.39 8.73
C GLY A 593 -26.60 -17.23 9.06
N LEU A 594 -26.59 -16.12 8.31
CA LEU A 594 -27.69 -15.15 8.36
C LEU A 594 -28.93 -15.74 7.65
N GLU A 595 -29.98 -16.06 8.40
CA GLU A 595 -31.19 -16.72 7.88
C GLU A 595 -32.00 -15.82 6.92
N HIS A 596 -32.00 -14.50 7.12
CA HIS A 596 -32.81 -13.54 6.34
C HIS A 596 -32.04 -12.27 5.94
N PRO A 597 -31.02 -12.37 5.06
CA PRO A 597 -30.24 -11.21 4.62
C PRO A 597 -31.10 -10.16 3.88
N GLN A 598 -32.26 -10.53 3.34
CA GLN A 598 -33.19 -9.60 2.68
C GLN A 598 -33.79 -8.55 3.63
N GLN A 599 -33.65 -8.74 4.96
CA GLN A 599 -34.11 -7.80 5.97
C GLN A 599 -33.04 -6.77 6.36
N LEU A 600 -31.79 -6.96 5.91
CA LEU A 600 -30.72 -6.01 6.13
C LEU A 600 -31.03 -4.70 5.39
N ASP A 601 -30.58 -3.58 5.95
CA ASP A 601 -30.61 -2.30 5.25
C ASP A 601 -29.54 -2.21 4.16
N ALA A 602 -29.64 -1.20 3.31
CA ALA A 602 -28.77 -0.99 2.16
C ALA A 602 -27.27 -0.96 2.52
N ASP A 603 -26.90 -0.27 3.59
CA ASP A 603 -25.49 -0.15 4.00
C ASP A 603 -24.95 -1.48 4.56
N ALA A 604 -25.77 -2.26 5.27
CA ALA A 604 -25.41 -3.61 5.68
C ALA A 604 -25.30 -4.57 4.49
N LEU A 605 -26.17 -4.43 3.49
CA LEU A 605 -26.14 -5.23 2.25
C LEU A 605 -24.89 -4.96 1.41
N GLU A 606 -24.37 -3.72 1.38
CA GLU A 606 -23.09 -3.38 0.75
C GLU A 606 -21.92 -4.21 1.32
N HIS A 607 -21.93 -4.52 2.62
CA HIS A 607 -20.91 -5.40 3.23
C HIS A 607 -21.20 -6.89 3.00
N TYR A 608 -22.48 -7.26 2.90
CA TYR A 608 -22.91 -8.64 2.68
C TYR A 608 -22.52 -9.15 1.30
N PHE A 609 -22.69 -8.30 0.28
CA PHE A 609 -22.38 -8.61 -1.11
C PHE A 609 -20.87 -8.50 -1.38
N THR A 610 -20.16 -9.62 -1.20
CA THR A 610 -18.68 -9.67 -1.20
C THR A 610 -18.06 -10.26 -2.47
N ASP A 611 -18.89 -10.78 -3.39
CA ASP A 611 -18.41 -11.46 -4.58
C ASP A 611 -17.84 -10.48 -5.64
N ALA A 612 -17.93 -9.17 -5.45
CA ALA A 612 -17.36 -8.14 -6.33
C ALA A 612 -17.79 -8.30 -7.81
N HIS A 613 -16.99 -7.83 -8.78
CA HIS A 613 -17.37 -7.83 -10.20
C HIS A 613 -17.27 -9.24 -10.84
N SER A 614 -18.31 -9.66 -11.57
CA SER A 614 -18.38 -10.96 -12.28
C SER A 614 -17.57 -11.03 -13.60
N TYR A 615 -17.12 -9.90 -14.13
CA TYR A 615 -16.40 -9.78 -15.41
C TYR A 615 -14.91 -9.53 -15.19
N HIS A 616 -14.52 -8.38 -14.61
CA HIS A 616 -13.11 -7.99 -14.51
C HIS A 616 -12.28 -8.94 -13.63
N PRO A 617 -11.17 -9.54 -14.09
CA PRO A 617 -10.43 -10.57 -13.34
C PRO A 617 -9.66 -10.01 -12.13
N CYS A 618 -9.21 -8.75 -12.17
CA CYS A 618 -8.60 -8.06 -11.02
C CYS A 618 -9.63 -7.41 -10.07
N TYR A 619 -10.71 -8.11 -9.72
CA TYR A 619 -11.86 -7.52 -9.00
C TYR A 619 -11.58 -7.11 -7.54
N LYS A 620 -10.46 -7.53 -6.93
CA LYS A 620 -10.13 -7.26 -5.51
C LYS A 620 -8.63 -6.97 -5.29
N SER A 621 -7.98 -6.33 -6.27
CA SER A 621 -6.52 -6.14 -6.27
C SER A 621 -6.03 -5.26 -5.11
N ARG A 622 -6.72 -4.15 -4.79
CA ARG A 622 -6.42 -3.23 -3.67
C ARG A 622 -4.91 -2.98 -3.47
N LEU A 623 -4.16 -2.75 -4.53
CA LEU A 623 -2.72 -2.49 -4.45
C LEU A 623 -2.48 -1.25 -3.59
N GLY A 624 -1.59 -1.39 -2.61
CA GLY A 624 -1.34 -0.41 -1.55
C GLY A 624 -1.76 -0.91 -0.18
N PHE A 625 -2.83 -1.73 -0.07
CA PHE A 625 -3.21 -2.36 1.18
C PHE A 625 -2.36 -3.58 1.48
N SER A 626 -1.80 -3.62 2.69
CA SER A 626 -1.38 -4.88 3.33
C SER A 626 -2.60 -5.74 3.67
N LEU A 627 -2.38 -6.99 4.10
CA LEU A 627 -3.49 -7.84 4.59
C LEU A 627 -4.15 -7.28 5.86
N GLN A 628 -3.39 -6.57 6.69
CA GLN A 628 -3.93 -5.91 7.87
C GLN A 628 -4.79 -4.72 7.49
N ASP A 629 -4.36 -3.93 6.50
CA ASP A 629 -5.17 -2.83 5.94
C ASP A 629 -6.43 -3.37 5.27
N ASN A 630 -6.32 -4.48 4.54
CA ASN A 630 -7.46 -5.12 3.91
C ASN A 630 -8.49 -5.57 4.96
N HIS A 631 -8.05 -6.20 6.05
CA HIS A 631 -8.93 -6.54 7.18
C HIS A 631 -9.52 -5.28 7.85
N ARG A 632 -8.74 -4.21 7.98
CA ARG A 632 -9.16 -2.99 8.68
C ARG A 632 -10.16 -2.14 7.88
N TYR A 633 -9.99 -2.05 6.56
CA TYR A 633 -10.70 -1.09 5.71
C TYR A 633 -11.48 -1.76 4.57
N GLY A 634 -11.36 -3.07 4.37
CA GLY A 634 -12.13 -3.81 3.39
C GLY A 634 -13.62 -3.87 3.76
N PRO A 635 -14.54 -3.67 2.80
CA PRO A 635 -15.98 -3.67 3.06
C PRO A 635 -16.48 -5.00 3.65
N GLU A 636 -15.83 -6.12 3.33
CA GLU A 636 -16.23 -7.46 3.78
C GLU A 636 -16.14 -7.63 5.30
N PHE A 637 -15.29 -6.84 5.97
CA PHE A 637 -15.03 -6.95 7.41
C PHE A 637 -15.89 -5.97 8.22
N ALA A 638 -16.47 -4.95 7.57
CA ALA A 638 -17.35 -3.94 8.17
C ALA A 638 -16.83 -3.34 9.50
N LEU A 639 -15.51 -3.16 9.62
CA LEU A 639 -14.90 -2.60 10.82
C LEU A 639 -15.13 -1.07 10.92
N PRO A 640 -15.34 -0.52 12.13
CA PRO A 640 -15.53 0.91 12.34
C PRO A 640 -14.33 1.77 11.88
N ILE A 641 -14.61 2.83 11.13
CA ILE A 641 -13.64 3.82 10.65
C ILE A 641 -14.01 5.20 11.21
N ARG A 642 -13.03 5.92 11.75
CA ARG A 642 -13.14 7.34 12.11
C ARG A 642 -12.21 8.16 11.23
N LEU A 643 -12.70 9.27 10.69
CA LEU A 643 -11.93 10.10 9.76
C LEU A 643 -10.94 11.01 10.47
N MET A 644 -9.76 11.19 9.87
CA MET A 644 -8.82 12.24 10.27
C MET A 644 -9.28 13.57 9.70
N TRP A 645 -9.16 14.67 10.43
CA TRP A 645 -9.52 16.00 9.96
C TRP A 645 -8.32 16.91 9.88
N LEU A 646 -8.19 17.64 8.77
CA LEU A 646 -7.13 18.61 8.55
C LEU A 646 -7.71 20.03 8.45
N ALA A 647 -7.05 20.99 9.08
CA ALA A 647 -7.20 22.41 8.76
C ALA A 647 -6.15 22.77 7.71
N VAL A 648 -6.61 23.12 6.50
CA VAL A 648 -5.75 23.48 5.36
C VAL A 648 -5.96 24.96 5.02
N PRO A 649 -4.90 25.77 4.83
CA PRO A 649 -5.05 27.17 4.44
C PRO A 649 -5.87 27.31 3.17
N LYS A 650 -6.76 28.31 3.11
CA LYS A 650 -7.63 28.54 1.94
C LYS A 650 -6.87 28.71 0.63
N ARG A 651 -5.63 29.22 0.66
CA ARG A 651 -4.77 29.32 -0.53
C ARG A 651 -4.28 27.98 -1.09
N LEU A 652 -4.38 26.88 -0.32
CA LEU A 652 -3.94 25.53 -0.68
C LEU A 652 -5.13 24.57 -0.85
N ALA A 653 -6.36 25.04 -0.69
CA ALA A 653 -7.55 24.21 -0.65
C ALA A 653 -8.66 24.82 -1.48
N HIS A 654 -9.55 23.95 -1.94
CA HIS A 654 -10.74 24.31 -2.69
C HIS A 654 -11.96 23.60 -2.09
N CYS A 655 -13.09 24.31 -2.02
CA CYS A 655 -14.38 23.72 -1.70
C CYS A 655 -15.41 24.12 -2.75
N SER A 656 -16.40 23.26 -2.91
CA SER A 656 -17.54 23.44 -3.78
C SER A 656 -18.79 22.83 -3.11
N SER A 657 -19.97 23.38 -3.39
CA SER A 657 -21.25 22.80 -2.97
C SER A 657 -22.36 23.31 -3.85
N VAL A 658 -23.52 22.66 -3.76
CA VAL A 658 -24.76 23.14 -4.38
C VAL A 658 -25.24 24.41 -3.69
N ASP A 659 -25.99 25.25 -4.40
CA ASP A 659 -26.39 26.60 -3.96
C ASP A 659 -27.15 26.61 -2.63
N ARG A 660 -27.95 25.56 -2.38
CA ARG A 660 -28.74 25.42 -1.14
C ARG A 660 -27.91 25.07 0.09
N ILE A 661 -26.61 24.78 -0.06
CA ILE A 661 -25.70 24.42 1.03
C ILE A 661 -24.71 25.55 1.27
N ALA A 662 -24.73 26.10 2.49
CA ALA A 662 -23.65 26.93 3.00
C ALA A 662 -22.43 26.04 3.30
N THR A 663 -21.48 25.94 2.36
CA THR A 663 -20.39 24.94 2.38
C THR A 663 -19.66 24.88 3.72
N ARG A 664 -19.34 26.04 4.31
CA ARG A 664 -18.62 26.13 5.57
C ARG A 664 -19.41 25.52 6.73
N GLU A 665 -20.66 25.95 6.90
CA GLU A 665 -21.53 25.49 7.98
C GLU A 665 -21.80 24.00 7.89
N PHE A 666 -22.00 23.51 6.66
CA PHE A 666 -22.17 22.09 6.39
C PHE A 666 -20.92 21.27 6.76
N VAL A 667 -19.73 21.69 6.31
CA VAL A 667 -18.49 20.99 6.64
C VAL A 667 -18.18 21.05 8.14
N ASP A 668 -18.47 22.18 8.80
CA ASP A 668 -18.31 22.32 10.25
C ASP A 668 -19.24 21.36 11.02
N ALA A 669 -20.50 21.24 10.59
CA ALA A 669 -21.43 20.24 11.14
C ALA A 669 -20.95 18.80 10.90
N GLU A 670 -20.36 18.53 9.75
CA GLU A 670 -19.79 17.22 9.43
C GLU A 670 -18.51 16.90 10.22
N ALA A 671 -17.72 17.91 10.60
CA ALA A 671 -16.53 17.75 11.42
C ALA A 671 -16.86 17.38 12.87
N GLY A 672 -17.94 17.92 13.42
CA GLY A 672 -18.38 17.68 14.79
C GLY A 672 -17.69 18.56 15.83
N GLY A 673 -18.25 18.58 17.04
CA GLY A 673 -17.88 19.54 18.08
C GLY A 673 -16.44 19.39 18.57
N GLU A 674 -15.93 18.16 18.69
CA GLU A 674 -14.54 17.94 19.15
C GLU A 674 -13.50 18.45 18.16
N VAL A 675 -13.74 18.26 16.85
CA VAL A 675 -12.85 18.75 15.80
C VAL A 675 -12.86 20.27 15.76
N LEU A 676 -14.05 20.89 15.86
CA LEU A 676 -14.20 22.34 15.92
C LEU A 676 -13.53 22.95 17.16
N ALA A 677 -13.65 22.33 18.34
CA ALA A 677 -12.96 22.81 19.55
C ALA A 677 -11.43 22.69 19.47
N ARG A 678 -10.90 21.72 18.73
CA ARG A 678 -9.45 21.63 18.42
C ARG A 678 -9.04 22.69 17.39
N LEU A 679 -9.89 22.96 16.40
CA LEU A 679 -9.67 23.99 15.40
C LEU A 679 -9.63 25.38 16.02
N GLU A 680 -10.60 25.73 16.87
CA GLU A 680 -10.68 27.03 17.54
C GLU A 680 -9.40 27.34 18.33
N ARG A 681 -8.95 26.40 19.17
CA ARG A 681 -7.69 26.54 19.93
C ARG A 681 -6.48 26.76 19.02
N TRP A 682 -6.43 26.05 17.89
CA TRP A 682 -5.34 26.19 16.94
C TRP A 682 -5.39 27.55 16.22
N LEU A 683 -6.57 27.98 15.77
CA LEU A 683 -6.79 29.29 15.14
C LEU A 683 -6.42 30.44 16.07
N GLU A 684 -6.87 30.39 17.33
CA GLU A 684 -6.53 31.38 18.37
C GLU A 684 -5.02 31.48 18.57
N SER A 685 -4.32 30.35 18.65
CA SER A 685 -2.86 30.31 18.82
C SER A 685 -2.09 30.93 17.65
N ARG A 686 -2.72 31.02 16.47
CA ARG A 686 -2.14 31.54 15.22
C ARG A 686 -2.69 32.90 14.81
N GLN A 687 -3.62 33.48 15.58
CA GLN A 687 -4.34 34.72 15.23
C GLN A 687 -5.04 34.62 13.86
N LEU A 688 -5.55 33.43 13.54
CA LEU A 688 -6.32 33.17 12.33
C LEU A 688 -7.80 33.09 12.64
N THR A 689 -8.62 33.23 11.61
CA THR A 689 -10.07 33.04 11.67
C THR A 689 -10.47 31.78 10.91
N ARG A 690 -11.71 31.31 11.12
CA ARG A 690 -12.25 30.16 10.41
C ARG A 690 -12.33 30.39 8.89
N ASP A 691 -12.39 31.63 8.42
CA ASP A 691 -12.39 31.97 6.99
C ASP A 691 -11.04 31.80 6.30
N ASP A 692 -9.96 31.69 7.08
CA ASP A 692 -8.59 31.51 6.57
C ASP A 692 -8.29 30.05 6.21
N VAL A 693 -9.15 29.11 6.61
CA VAL A 693 -8.92 27.67 6.44
C VAL A 693 -10.12 26.91 5.88
N VAL A 694 -9.82 25.75 5.33
CA VAL A 694 -10.76 24.74 4.86
C VAL A 694 -10.54 23.47 5.67
N LEU A 695 -11.62 22.85 6.11
CA LEU A 695 -11.59 21.54 6.75
C LEU A 695 -11.69 20.45 5.69
N ILE A 696 -10.74 19.51 5.69
CA ILE A 696 -10.72 18.37 4.77
C ILE A 696 -10.68 17.07 5.59
N PRO A 697 -11.69 16.20 5.48
CA PRO A 697 -11.61 14.86 6.06
C PRO A 697 -10.70 13.98 5.21
N VAL A 698 -9.94 13.11 5.87
CA VAL A 698 -8.94 12.23 5.25
C VAL A 698 -9.12 10.82 5.81
N HIS A 699 -9.08 9.83 4.92
CA HIS A 699 -9.12 8.44 5.34
C HIS A 699 -7.88 8.11 6.20
N PRO A 700 -7.99 7.38 7.32
CA PRO A 700 -6.83 7.10 8.20
C PRO A 700 -5.64 6.44 7.50
N TRP A 701 -5.91 5.48 6.60
CA TRP A 701 -4.87 4.90 5.74
C TRP A 701 -4.19 5.97 4.86
N GLN A 702 -4.98 6.85 4.24
CA GLN A 702 -4.44 7.93 3.39
C GLN A 702 -3.58 8.89 4.21
N TRP A 703 -3.98 9.20 5.45
CA TRP A 703 -3.17 10.00 6.37
C TRP A 703 -1.82 9.34 6.66
N ASN A 704 -1.83 8.09 7.12
CA ASN A 704 -0.64 7.38 7.58
C ASN A 704 0.37 7.08 6.45
N HIS A 705 -0.11 6.83 5.24
CA HIS A 705 0.74 6.36 4.14
C HIS A 705 1.08 7.44 3.11
N ILE A 706 0.24 8.47 2.96
CA ILE A 706 0.36 9.43 1.85
C ILE A 706 0.41 10.87 2.34
N ALA A 707 -0.62 11.32 3.08
CA ALA A 707 -0.84 12.73 3.37
C ALA A 707 0.34 13.39 4.11
N VAL A 708 0.90 12.69 5.10
CA VAL A 708 2.04 13.20 5.89
C VAL A 708 3.26 13.47 5.00
N SER A 709 3.54 12.58 4.04
CA SER A 709 4.67 12.74 3.11
C SER A 709 4.41 13.87 2.11
N VAL A 710 3.21 13.87 1.51
CA VAL A 710 2.82 14.84 0.47
C VAL A 710 2.77 16.27 1.01
N LEU A 711 2.28 16.46 2.24
CA LEU A 711 2.13 17.77 2.89
C LEU A 711 3.19 18.05 3.96
N TYR A 712 4.30 17.30 4.00
CA TYR A 712 5.33 17.45 5.04
C TYR A 712 5.84 18.90 5.20
N PRO A 713 6.15 19.66 4.13
CA PRO A 713 6.57 21.06 4.26
C PRO A 713 5.53 21.94 4.94
N GLU A 714 4.25 21.79 4.59
CA GLU A 714 3.15 22.58 5.13
C GLU A 714 2.83 22.20 6.58
N LEU A 715 2.90 20.90 6.91
CA LEU A 715 2.72 20.37 8.26
C LEU A 715 3.86 20.83 9.20
N SER A 716 5.11 20.79 8.75
CA SER A 716 6.28 21.16 9.57
C SER A 716 6.33 22.65 9.91
N ARG A 717 5.82 23.52 9.04
CA ARG A 717 5.63 24.95 9.32
C ARG A 717 4.36 25.24 10.14
N GLY A 718 3.52 24.23 10.34
CA GLY A 718 2.21 24.36 10.95
C GLY A 718 1.26 25.25 10.15
N GLU A 719 1.40 25.29 8.83
CA GLU A 719 0.45 25.93 7.92
C GLU A 719 -0.79 25.04 7.75
N VAL A 720 -0.57 23.73 7.55
CA VAL A 720 -1.60 22.70 7.65
C VAL A 720 -1.54 22.08 9.03
N HIS A 721 -2.70 21.83 9.64
CA HIS A 721 -2.77 21.25 10.98
C HIS A 721 -3.68 20.02 11.02
N CYS A 722 -3.20 18.95 11.66
CA CYS A 722 -3.98 17.75 11.90
C CYS A 722 -4.81 17.92 13.17
N LEU A 723 -6.13 17.97 13.01
CA LEU A 723 -7.11 18.11 14.08
C LEU A 723 -7.52 16.76 14.69
N GLY A 724 -6.82 15.66 14.36
CA GLY A 724 -7.11 14.33 14.90
C GLY A 724 -8.37 13.67 14.31
N GLN A 725 -8.84 12.62 14.97
CA GLN A 725 -10.01 11.85 14.54
C GLN A 725 -11.33 12.54 14.91
N GLY A 726 -12.29 12.50 14.00
CA GLY A 726 -13.68 12.92 14.26
C GLY A 726 -14.47 11.91 15.09
N GLU A 727 -15.64 12.36 15.54
CA GLU A 727 -16.55 11.58 16.40
C GLU A 727 -17.41 10.59 15.61
N ALA A 728 -17.75 10.94 14.36
CA ALA A 728 -18.58 10.12 13.49
C ALA A 728 -17.87 8.80 13.13
N ILE A 729 -18.64 7.72 13.23
CA ILE A 729 -18.19 6.36 12.90
C ILE A 729 -18.79 5.97 11.57
N TYR A 730 -17.94 5.42 10.71
CA TYR A 730 -18.31 4.95 9.38
C TYR A 730 -17.94 3.50 9.16
N SER A 731 -18.47 2.91 8.08
CA SER A 731 -18.06 1.64 7.51
C SER A 731 -17.83 1.80 6.00
N ALA A 732 -16.92 1.02 5.42
CA ALA A 732 -16.61 1.10 3.99
C ALA A 732 -17.68 0.39 3.14
N GLN A 733 -18.22 1.07 2.12
CA GLN A 733 -19.07 0.45 1.09
C GLN A 733 -18.22 -0.33 0.07
N GLN A 734 -18.83 -1.01 -0.91
CA GLN A 734 -18.10 -1.81 -1.91
C GLN A 734 -16.99 -1.06 -2.67
N SER A 735 -17.11 0.26 -2.79
CA SER A 735 -16.08 1.12 -3.41
C SER A 735 -14.83 1.31 -2.55
N ILE A 736 -14.83 0.85 -1.29
CA ILE A 736 -13.82 1.00 -0.23
C ILE A 736 -13.70 2.44 0.26
N ARG A 737 -13.57 3.40 -0.65
CA ARG A 737 -13.35 4.82 -0.36
C ARG A 737 -14.61 5.63 -0.08
N THR A 738 -15.79 5.07 -0.35
CA THR A 738 -17.07 5.67 0.07
C THR A 738 -17.50 5.04 1.37
N LEU A 739 -17.76 5.89 2.36
CA LEU A 739 -18.00 5.48 3.72
C LEU A 739 -19.43 5.80 4.14
N ALA A 740 -20.13 4.78 4.63
CA ALA A 740 -21.47 4.85 5.20
C ALA A 740 -21.40 5.28 6.67
N PRO A 741 -22.03 6.41 7.06
CA PRO A 741 -22.08 6.80 8.45
C PRO A 741 -23.01 5.88 9.23
N ARG A 742 -22.66 5.60 10.49
CA ARG A 742 -23.55 4.87 11.40
C ARG A 742 -24.86 5.63 11.68
N ASP A 743 -24.78 6.96 11.73
CA ASP A 743 -25.95 7.83 11.74
C ASP A 743 -26.43 8.07 10.30
N ARG A 744 -27.58 7.48 9.96
CA ARG A 744 -28.14 7.50 8.62
C ARG A 744 -28.72 8.85 8.20
N GLN A 745 -28.82 9.82 9.10
CA GLN A 745 -29.19 11.20 8.73
C GLN A 745 -28.01 11.93 8.07
N ARG A 746 -26.78 11.45 8.29
CA ARG A 746 -25.57 12.05 7.75
C ARG A 746 -25.33 11.59 6.30
N PRO A 747 -24.70 12.44 5.48
CA PRO A 747 -24.28 12.07 4.14
C PRO A 747 -23.22 10.96 4.15
N TYR A 748 -23.16 10.21 3.05
CA TYR A 748 -22.00 9.40 2.71
C TYR A 748 -20.78 10.29 2.48
N VAL A 749 -19.58 9.77 2.75
CA VAL A 749 -18.33 10.49 2.48
C VAL A 749 -17.45 9.66 1.56
N LYS A 750 -17.18 10.19 0.35
CA LYS A 750 -16.24 9.62 -0.62
C LYS A 750 -14.90 10.31 -0.49
N LEU A 751 -13.83 9.55 -0.25
CA LEU A 751 -12.50 10.09 0.06
C LEU A 751 -11.48 9.72 -1.02
N ALA A 752 -10.46 10.55 -1.19
CA ALA A 752 -9.25 10.15 -1.89
C ALA A 752 -8.58 8.99 -1.14
N LEU A 753 -8.19 7.96 -1.90
CA LEU A 753 -7.49 6.79 -1.39
C LEU A 753 -6.50 6.31 -2.45
N SER A 754 -5.20 6.48 -2.22
CA SER A 754 -4.15 6.19 -3.20
C SER A 754 -3.84 4.69 -3.33
N ILE A 755 -4.89 3.88 -3.51
CA ILE A 755 -4.81 2.47 -3.88
C ILE A 755 -5.19 2.28 -5.35
N THR A 756 -4.73 1.18 -5.94
CA THR A 756 -5.27 0.70 -7.23
C THR A 756 -6.20 -0.48 -6.95
N ASN A 757 -7.45 -0.40 -7.40
CA ASN A 757 -8.40 -1.49 -7.26
C ASN A 757 -9.21 -1.64 -8.53
N THR A 758 -9.35 -2.86 -9.05
CA THR A 758 -9.98 -3.09 -10.37
C THR A 758 -9.29 -2.25 -11.45
N SER A 759 -7.96 -2.22 -11.39
CA SER A 759 -7.10 -1.52 -12.36
C SER A 759 -7.27 0.00 -12.49
N SER A 760 -8.09 0.62 -11.64
CA SER A 760 -8.22 2.09 -11.53
C SER A 760 -7.62 2.60 -10.23
N THR A 761 -6.93 3.74 -10.31
CA THR A 761 -6.50 4.49 -9.12
C THR A 761 -7.69 5.17 -8.46
N ARG A 762 -7.71 5.23 -7.13
CA ARG A 762 -8.85 5.76 -6.36
C ARG A 762 -8.60 7.18 -5.84
N ILE A 763 -8.01 8.02 -6.71
CA ILE A 763 -7.76 9.45 -6.46
C ILE A 763 -9.05 10.29 -6.56
N LEU A 764 -9.02 11.48 -5.97
CA LEU A 764 -10.12 12.46 -6.04
C LEU A 764 -9.53 13.87 -6.17
N ALA A 765 -9.34 14.32 -7.41
CA ALA A 765 -8.70 15.59 -7.74
C ALA A 765 -9.66 16.78 -7.64
N ARG A 766 -9.11 17.99 -7.56
CA ARG A 766 -9.89 19.23 -7.42
C ARG A 766 -11.01 19.32 -8.45
N HIS A 767 -10.72 19.12 -9.74
CA HIS A 767 -11.72 19.23 -10.81
C HIS A 767 -12.90 18.27 -10.62
N THR A 768 -12.65 17.02 -10.24
CA THR A 768 -13.69 16.04 -9.89
C THR A 768 -14.54 16.52 -8.71
N VAL A 769 -13.91 17.03 -7.65
CA VAL A 769 -14.59 17.59 -6.47
C VAL A 769 -15.42 18.82 -6.83
N THR A 770 -14.93 19.67 -7.74
CA THR A 770 -15.65 20.84 -8.25
C THR A 770 -16.88 20.42 -9.07
N ASN A 771 -16.74 19.43 -9.94
CA ASN A 771 -17.79 19.02 -10.88
C ASN A 771 -18.95 18.26 -10.22
N GLY A 772 -18.72 17.54 -9.11
CA GLY A 772 -19.77 16.78 -8.41
C GLY A 772 -21.02 17.60 -8.06
N PRO A 773 -20.91 18.74 -7.33
CA PRO A 773 -22.05 19.60 -7.04
C PRO A 773 -22.69 20.24 -8.27
N ILE A 774 -21.89 20.64 -9.26
CA ILE A 774 -22.38 21.26 -10.51
C ILE A 774 -23.26 20.26 -11.29
N ILE A 775 -22.76 19.04 -11.47
CA ILE A 775 -23.50 17.95 -12.13
C ILE A 775 -24.73 17.60 -11.31
N THR A 776 -24.64 17.55 -9.98
CA THR A 776 -25.79 17.28 -9.10
C THR A 776 -26.91 18.30 -9.31
N GLN A 777 -26.60 19.60 -9.32
CA GLN A 777 -27.59 20.66 -9.57
C GLN A 777 -28.23 20.50 -10.95
N TRP A 778 -27.39 20.26 -11.96
CA TRP A 778 -27.87 20.08 -13.32
C TRP A 778 -28.84 18.90 -13.43
N LEU A 779 -28.46 17.71 -12.95
CA LEU A 779 -29.31 16.52 -13.00
C LEU A 779 -30.61 16.70 -12.22
N GLN A 780 -30.53 17.27 -11.01
CA GLN A 780 -31.72 17.55 -10.19
C GLN A 780 -32.65 18.56 -10.89
N GLN A 781 -32.11 19.62 -11.49
CA GLN A 781 -32.89 20.58 -12.25
C GLN A 781 -33.56 19.95 -13.48
N LEU A 782 -32.85 19.11 -14.23
CA LEU A 782 -33.42 18.39 -15.38
C LEU A 782 -34.62 17.54 -14.95
N ILE A 783 -34.49 16.80 -13.85
CA ILE A 783 -35.54 15.93 -13.31
C ILE A 783 -36.70 16.75 -12.75
N GLU A 784 -36.45 17.80 -11.99
CA GLU A 784 -37.50 18.62 -11.35
C GLU A 784 -38.38 19.38 -12.36
N THR A 785 -37.81 19.68 -13.53
CA THR A 785 -38.48 20.47 -14.57
C THR A 785 -39.06 19.62 -15.71
N ASP A 786 -38.88 18.30 -15.68
CA ASP A 786 -39.49 17.35 -16.62
C ASP A 786 -40.61 16.53 -15.95
N ASP A 787 -41.83 16.61 -16.49
CA ASP A 787 -43.00 15.94 -15.93
C ASP A 787 -42.89 14.40 -15.97
N THR A 788 -42.27 13.85 -17.03
CA THR A 788 -42.05 12.41 -17.17
C THR A 788 -41.01 11.94 -16.15
N ALA A 789 -39.87 12.62 -16.03
CA ALA A 789 -38.83 12.29 -15.06
C ALA A 789 -39.37 12.31 -13.62
N ARG A 790 -40.13 13.34 -13.24
CA ARG A 790 -40.82 13.39 -11.94
C ARG A 790 -41.82 12.26 -11.76
N GLY A 791 -42.56 11.91 -12.82
CA GLY A 791 -43.52 10.82 -12.82
C GLY A 791 -42.88 9.44 -12.61
N LEU A 792 -41.69 9.22 -13.18
CA LEU A 792 -40.88 8.01 -12.96
C LEU A 792 -40.37 7.91 -11.52
N GLY A 793 -40.16 9.05 -10.86
CA GLY A 793 -39.91 9.14 -9.41
C GLY A 793 -38.58 8.57 -8.95
N PHE A 794 -37.63 8.33 -9.86
CA PHE A 794 -36.27 7.89 -9.53
C PHE A 794 -35.49 9.00 -8.80
N ALA A 795 -34.47 8.62 -8.06
CA ALA A 795 -33.66 9.56 -7.26
C ALA A 795 -32.22 9.65 -7.80
N ILE A 796 -31.62 10.83 -7.65
CA ILE A 796 -30.18 11.05 -7.81
C ILE A 796 -29.63 11.31 -6.42
N LEU A 797 -28.79 10.41 -5.91
CA LEU A 797 -28.07 10.61 -4.66
C LEU A 797 -26.97 11.64 -4.91
N GLY A 798 -27.30 12.91 -4.66
CA GLY A 798 -26.50 14.05 -5.06
C GLY A 798 -25.16 14.14 -4.34
N GLU A 799 -24.13 14.57 -5.05
CA GLU A 799 -22.80 14.88 -4.53
C GLU A 799 -22.76 16.36 -4.17
N VAL A 800 -23.35 16.67 -3.02
CA VAL A 800 -23.84 18.02 -2.72
C VAL A 800 -22.77 18.99 -2.22
N ALA A 801 -21.63 18.48 -1.76
CA ALA A 801 -20.50 19.28 -1.30
C ALA A 801 -19.18 18.53 -1.48
N GLY A 802 -18.07 19.26 -1.53
CA GLY A 802 -16.76 18.69 -1.62
C GLY A 802 -15.65 19.63 -1.17
N ALA A 803 -14.52 19.05 -0.77
CA ALA A 803 -13.32 19.77 -0.37
C ALA A 803 -12.07 19.02 -0.84
N ALA A 804 -11.07 19.72 -1.37
CA ALA A 804 -9.82 19.13 -1.84
C ALA A 804 -8.63 20.05 -1.57
N VAL A 805 -7.45 19.47 -1.48
CA VAL A 805 -6.20 20.21 -1.63
C VAL A 805 -6.09 20.61 -3.09
N ASP A 806 -5.83 21.90 -3.35
CA ASP A 806 -5.67 22.42 -4.70
C ASP A 806 -4.25 22.11 -5.20
N GLU A 807 -4.11 21.10 -6.05
CA GLU A 807 -2.82 20.71 -6.63
C GLU A 807 -2.10 21.84 -7.38
N ARG A 808 -2.83 22.86 -7.86
CA ARG A 808 -2.30 23.99 -8.65
C ARG A 808 -1.61 25.02 -7.76
N ALA A 809 -1.87 24.97 -6.46
CA ALA A 809 -1.23 25.84 -5.48
C ALA A 809 0.20 25.41 -5.12
N PHE A 810 0.67 24.28 -5.68
CA PHE A 810 2.00 23.71 -5.45
C PHE A 810 2.90 23.87 -6.66
N ASP A 811 4.21 23.90 -6.43
CA ASP A 811 5.21 23.95 -7.50
C ASP A 811 5.09 22.73 -8.45
N ALA A 812 5.46 22.93 -9.72
CA ALA A 812 5.35 21.91 -10.76
C ALA A 812 6.03 20.57 -10.41
N SER A 813 7.12 20.60 -9.62
CA SER A 813 7.82 19.41 -9.16
C SER A 813 7.01 18.55 -8.17
N ARG A 814 6.05 19.15 -7.47
CA ARG A 814 5.18 18.48 -6.48
C ARG A 814 3.80 18.15 -7.03
N TYR A 815 3.38 18.76 -8.14
CA TYR A 815 2.05 18.58 -8.73
C TYR A 815 1.63 17.11 -8.82
N ALA A 816 2.46 16.25 -9.44
CA ALA A 816 2.14 14.84 -9.63
C ALA A 816 1.96 14.06 -8.31
N GLY A 817 2.66 14.48 -7.24
CA GLY A 817 2.56 13.86 -5.92
C GLY A 817 1.36 14.34 -5.11
N VAL A 818 0.82 15.54 -5.41
CA VAL A 818 -0.35 16.11 -4.71
C VAL A 818 -1.66 15.76 -5.45
N TYR A 819 -1.62 15.68 -6.77
CA TYR A 819 -2.78 15.51 -7.64
C TYR A 819 -3.74 14.39 -7.18
N GLY A 820 -4.93 14.80 -6.73
CA GLY A 820 -6.00 13.89 -6.30
C GLY A 820 -5.70 13.01 -5.09
N THR A 821 -4.64 13.32 -4.32
CA THR A 821 -4.29 12.56 -3.12
C THR A 821 -5.10 12.95 -1.89
N LEU A 822 -5.70 14.15 -1.87
CA LEU A 822 -6.47 14.67 -0.74
C LEU A 822 -7.72 15.39 -1.25
N GLY A 823 -8.83 14.65 -1.25
CA GLY A 823 -10.14 15.14 -1.65
C GLY A 823 -11.24 14.39 -0.92
N ALA A 824 -12.37 15.06 -0.74
CA ALA A 824 -13.58 14.52 -0.15
C ALA A 824 -14.81 15.03 -0.90
N ILE A 825 -15.80 14.16 -1.09
CA ILE A 825 -17.14 14.49 -1.58
C ILE A 825 -18.15 13.95 -0.58
N TRP A 826 -19.11 14.79 -0.21
CA TRP A 826 -20.29 14.38 0.57
C TRP A 826 -21.43 14.08 -0.37
N ARG A 827 -22.02 12.90 -0.22
CA ARG A 827 -23.16 12.43 -1.00
C ARG A 827 -24.38 12.21 -0.14
N GLU A 828 -25.54 12.57 -0.63
CA GLU A 828 -26.82 12.34 0.04
C GLU A 828 -27.02 10.87 0.39
N ASN A 829 -27.60 10.62 1.57
CA ASN A 829 -27.87 9.28 2.04
C ASN A 829 -29.15 8.73 1.41
N VAL A 830 -29.17 7.46 1.01
CA VAL A 830 -30.37 6.82 0.43
C VAL A 830 -31.55 6.86 1.41
N SER A 831 -31.29 6.89 2.72
CA SER A 831 -32.30 7.01 3.78
C SER A 831 -33.24 8.20 3.59
N GLN A 832 -32.75 9.30 3.00
CA GLN A 832 -33.52 10.53 2.74
C GLN A 832 -34.60 10.33 1.67
N TYR A 833 -34.43 9.30 0.83
CA TYR A 833 -35.30 8.99 -0.30
C TYR A 833 -36.26 7.82 0.00
N LEU A 834 -36.16 7.18 1.17
CA LEU A 834 -37.04 6.06 1.56
C LEU A 834 -38.30 6.57 2.25
N ARG A 835 -39.47 6.10 1.79
CA ARG A 835 -40.75 6.32 2.45
C ARG A 835 -41.00 5.22 3.49
N PRO A 836 -41.92 5.42 4.46
CA PRO A 836 -42.24 4.38 5.44
C PRO A 836 -42.59 3.03 4.78
N GLY A 837 -41.92 1.97 5.24
CA GLY A 837 -42.08 0.61 4.70
C GLY A 837 -41.31 0.33 3.41
N GLU A 838 -40.48 1.25 2.92
CA GLU A 838 -39.55 1.00 1.83
C GLU A 838 -38.15 0.66 2.35
N GLN A 839 -37.44 -0.17 1.57
CA GLN A 839 -36.06 -0.59 1.78
C GLN A 839 -35.28 -0.40 0.49
N ALA A 840 -33.95 -0.53 0.57
CA ALA A 840 -33.05 -0.34 -0.55
C ALA A 840 -32.04 -1.49 -0.64
N VAL A 841 -31.72 -1.90 -1.87
CA VAL A 841 -30.75 -2.96 -2.17
C VAL A 841 -29.90 -2.55 -3.38
N PRO A 842 -28.56 -2.69 -3.32
CA PRO A 842 -27.70 -2.52 -4.49
C PRO A 842 -28.12 -3.46 -5.64
N LEU A 843 -28.24 -2.97 -6.86
CA LEU A 843 -28.72 -3.77 -8.01
C LEU A 843 -27.82 -4.98 -8.27
N ASN A 844 -26.50 -4.80 -8.18
CA ASN A 844 -25.53 -5.90 -8.33
C ASN A 844 -25.67 -7.00 -7.25
N GLY A 845 -26.35 -6.72 -6.14
CA GLY A 845 -26.66 -7.72 -5.11
C GLY A 845 -27.79 -8.68 -5.50
N LEU A 846 -28.65 -8.29 -6.45
CA LEU A 846 -29.79 -9.10 -6.87
C LEU A 846 -29.39 -10.40 -7.58
N SER A 847 -28.22 -10.39 -8.24
CA SER A 847 -27.62 -11.56 -8.90
C SER A 847 -26.59 -12.28 -8.02
N GLN A 848 -26.64 -12.12 -6.69
CA GLN A 848 -25.81 -12.86 -5.74
C GLN A 848 -26.59 -13.94 -4.98
N HIS A 849 -25.86 -14.76 -4.22
CA HIS A 849 -26.42 -15.86 -3.45
C HIS A 849 -26.44 -15.55 -1.96
N GLN A 850 -27.53 -15.98 -1.31
CA GLN A 850 -27.56 -16.21 0.12
C GLN A 850 -26.81 -17.50 0.46
N ARG A 851 -26.06 -17.47 1.56
CA ARG A 851 -25.23 -18.59 2.05
C ARG A 851 -25.75 -19.12 3.37
N HIS A 852 -26.06 -20.42 3.40
CA HIS A 852 -26.63 -21.09 4.56
C HIS A 852 -25.55 -21.69 5.46
N ALA A 853 -25.92 -21.98 6.72
CA ALA A 853 -24.99 -22.53 7.71
C ALA A 853 -24.40 -23.90 7.33
N ASP A 854 -25.12 -24.68 6.52
CA ASP A 854 -24.69 -25.97 5.99
C ASP A 854 -23.76 -25.85 4.77
N GLY A 855 -23.44 -24.63 4.33
CA GLY A 855 -22.61 -24.35 3.17
C GLY A 855 -23.36 -24.36 1.83
N SER A 856 -24.66 -24.65 1.82
CA SER A 856 -25.50 -24.52 0.63
C SER A 856 -25.73 -23.05 0.26
N GLN A 857 -26.07 -22.82 -1.01
CA GLN A 857 -26.31 -21.48 -1.55
C GLN A 857 -27.63 -21.45 -2.31
N THR A 858 -28.39 -20.38 -2.09
CA THR A 858 -29.64 -20.09 -2.81
C THR A 858 -29.58 -18.68 -3.36
N PRO A 859 -30.20 -18.37 -4.52
CA PRO A 859 -30.30 -17.00 -5.00
C PRO A 859 -30.86 -16.04 -3.94
N PHE A 860 -30.25 -14.86 -3.76
CA PHE A 860 -30.68 -13.87 -2.77
C PHE A 860 -32.15 -13.45 -2.98
N ILE A 861 -32.55 -13.29 -4.25
CA ILE A 861 -33.90 -12.89 -4.66
C ILE A 861 -34.93 -14.03 -4.63
N GLN A 862 -34.54 -15.27 -4.29
CA GLN A 862 -35.46 -16.41 -4.32
C GLN A 862 -36.77 -16.18 -3.55
N PRO A 863 -36.78 -15.64 -2.31
CA PRO A 863 -38.03 -15.38 -1.58
C PRO A 863 -38.94 -14.36 -2.27
N TRP A 864 -38.38 -13.45 -3.06
CA TRP A 864 -39.16 -12.45 -3.80
C TRP A 864 -39.77 -13.06 -5.06
N ILE A 865 -39.02 -13.91 -5.76
CA ILE A 865 -39.52 -14.67 -6.90
C ILE A 865 -40.64 -15.64 -6.48
N GLU A 866 -40.47 -16.35 -5.36
CA GLU A 866 -41.50 -17.24 -4.80
C GLU A 866 -42.79 -16.47 -4.43
N ARG A 867 -42.66 -15.23 -3.97
CA ARG A 867 -43.80 -14.40 -3.56
C ARG A 867 -44.54 -13.76 -4.73
N PHE A 868 -43.82 -13.22 -5.70
CA PHE A 868 -44.39 -12.38 -6.76
C PHE A 868 -44.47 -13.06 -8.13
N GLY A 869 -43.79 -14.19 -8.31
CA GLY A 869 -43.64 -14.86 -9.60
C GLY A 869 -42.49 -14.27 -10.43
N LEU A 870 -41.77 -15.15 -11.13
CA LEU A 870 -40.56 -14.82 -11.89
C LEU A 870 -40.79 -13.75 -12.96
N GLU A 871 -41.77 -13.96 -13.84
CA GLU A 871 -42.04 -13.03 -14.94
C GLU A 871 -42.51 -11.67 -14.43
N ALA A 872 -43.49 -11.64 -13.51
CA ALA A 872 -44.05 -10.39 -13.00
C ALA A 872 -43.00 -9.55 -12.26
N TRP A 873 -42.16 -10.19 -11.43
CA TRP A 873 -41.08 -9.51 -10.73
C TRP A 873 -40.03 -8.99 -11.71
N THR A 874 -39.65 -9.79 -12.72
CA THR A 874 -38.65 -9.40 -13.72
C THR A 874 -39.11 -8.23 -14.57
N ARG A 875 -40.36 -8.27 -15.08
CA ARG A 875 -40.96 -7.15 -15.82
C ARG A 875 -40.99 -5.88 -14.99
N GLN A 876 -41.34 -5.98 -13.71
CA GLN A 876 -41.34 -4.84 -12.82
C GLN A 876 -39.93 -4.27 -12.61
N LEU A 877 -38.93 -5.13 -12.37
CA LEU A 877 -37.54 -4.70 -12.23
C LEU A 877 -37.06 -3.95 -13.48
N LEU A 878 -37.33 -4.51 -14.67
CA LEU A 878 -36.99 -3.88 -15.95
C LEU A 878 -37.72 -2.55 -16.13
N GLN A 879 -39.03 -2.49 -15.84
CA GLN A 879 -39.83 -1.27 -15.91
C GLN A 879 -39.20 -0.14 -15.09
N VAL A 880 -38.86 -0.40 -13.82
CA VAL A 880 -38.38 0.66 -12.90
C VAL A 880 -36.91 1.02 -13.09
N SER A 881 -36.11 0.15 -13.72
CA SER A 881 -34.68 0.37 -13.92
C SER A 881 -34.35 0.91 -15.31
N VAL A 882 -35.00 0.42 -16.37
CA VAL A 882 -34.74 0.82 -17.75
C VAL A 882 -35.28 2.23 -18.03
N LEU A 883 -36.51 2.53 -17.60
CA LEU A 883 -37.19 3.78 -17.96
C LEU A 883 -36.41 5.05 -17.60
N PRO A 884 -35.87 5.21 -16.37
CA PRO A 884 -35.12 6.42 -16.04
C PRO A 884 -33.88 6.62 -16.93
N ILE A 885 -33.17 5.53 -17.24
CA ILE A 885 -31.91 5.58 -18.00
C ILE A 885 -32.19 5.97 -19.45
N ILE A 886 -33.15 5.30 -20.10
CA ILE A 886 -33.50 5.63 -21.48
C ILE A 886 -34.21 6.98 -21.59
N HIS A 887 -34.95 7.41 -20.56
CA HIS A 887 -35.58 8.72 -20.53
C HIS A 887 -34.51 9.81 -20.50
N MET A 888 -33.50 9.75 -19.63
CA MET A 888 -32.42 10.74 -19.62
C MET A 888 -31.62 10.73 -20.95
N LEU A 889 -31.39 9.55 -21.54
CA LEU A 889 -30.72 9.48 -22.84
C LEU A 889 -31.57 10.11 -23.96
N TYR A 890 -32.84 9.70 -24.10
CA TYR A 890 -33.70 10.14 -25.20
C TYR A 890 -34.28 11.53 -24.99
N ALA A 891 -34.73 11.89 -23.80
CA ALA A 891 -35.35 13.18 -23.53
C ALA A 891 -34.28 14.27 -23.39
N GLU A 892 -33.16 13.99 -22.72
CA GLU A 892 -32.14 15.02 -22.41
C GLU A 892 -30.88 14.94 -23.27
N GLY A 893 -30.55 13.77 -23.83
CA GLY A 893 -29.29 13.57 -24.57
C GLY A 893 -28.11 13.30 -23.65
N LEU A 894 -28.40 12.70 -22.50
CA LEU A 894 -27.44 12.46 -21.43
C LEU A 894 -27.20 10.96 -21.27
N GLY A 895 -25.95 10.55 -21.49
CA GLY A 895 -25.47 9.24 -21.10
C GLY A 895 -25.12 9.20 -19.61
N MET A 896 -25.47 8.12 -18.92
CA MET A 896 -25.25 7.94 -17.49
C MET A 896 -24.55 6.62 -17.18
N GLU A 897 -23.46 6.67 -16.41
CA GLU A 897 -22.70 5.49 -15.99
C GLU A 897 -23.47 4.66 -14.95
N SER A 898 -24.36 3.81 -15.44
CA SER A 898 -25.37 3.12 -14.62
C SER A 898 -25.03 1.64 -14.45
N HIS A 899 -23.78 1.32 -14.11
CA HIS A 899 -23.39 -0.05 -13.79
C HIS A 899 -24.06 -0.52 -12.49
N GLY A 900 -24.16 -1.83 -12.26
CA GLY A 900 -24.96 -2.40 -11.16
C GLY A 900 -24.64 -1.86 -9.75
N GLN A 901 -23.38 -1.48 -9.48
CA GLN A 901 -22.98 -0.87 -8.20
C GLN A 901 -23.46 0.59 -8.04
N ASN A 902 -23.79 1.31 -9.11
CA ASN A 902 -24.27 2.71 -9.08
C ASN A 902 -25.80 2.80 -9.04
N ILE A 903 -26.50 1.66 -9.10
CA ILE A 903 -27.95 1.58 -9.02
C ILE A 903 -28.35 0.95 -7.70
N VAL A 904 -29.23 1.64 -6.97
CA VAL A 904 -29.88 1.11 -5.77
C VAL A 904 -31.37 0.95 -6.06
N VAL A 905 -31.89 -0.26 -5.91
CA VAL A 905 -33.31 -0.56 -6.10
C VAL A 905 -34.03 -0.27 -4.79
N ILE A 906 -35.01 0.64 -4.84
CA ILE A 906 -35.92 0.89 -3.72
C ILE A 906 -37.12 -0.05 -3.89
N HIS A 907 -37.40 -0.85 -2.86
CA HIS A 907 -38.44 -1.88 -2.88
C HIS A 907 -39.31 -1.85 -1.62
N ARG A 908 -40.46 -2.52 -1.70
CA ARG A 908 -41.26 -2.88 -0.52
C ARG A 908 -41.38 -4.40 -0.47
N ASP A 909 -40.77 -5.00 0.56
CA ASP A 909 -40.72 -6.45 0.76
C ASP A 909 -40.29 -7.25 -0.49
N GLY A 910 -39.33 -6.73 -1.25
CA GLY A 910 -38.82 -7.34 -2.48
C GLY A 910 -39.47 -6.90 -3.79
N TRP A 911 -40.61 -6.19 -3.76
CA TRP A 911 -41.23 -5.66 -4.98
C TRP A 911 -40.54 -4.35 -5.43
N PRO A 912 -39.91 -4.28 -6.61
CA PRO A 912 -39.21 -3.08 -7.08
C PRO A 912 -40.19 -1.93 -7.31
N LEU A 913 -39.91 -0.77 -6.71
CA LEU A 913 -40.77 0.43 -6.82
C LEU A 913 -40.15 1.50 -7.72
N ARG A 914 -38.85 1.74 -7.56
CA ARG A 914 -38.05 2.74 -8.30
C ARG A 914 -36.56 2.48 -8.05
N ILE A 915 -35.71 3.24 -8.74
CA ILE A 915 -34.26 3.23 -8.51
C ILE A 915 -33.75 4.56 -7.95
N ALA A 916 -32.60 4.50 -7.29
CA ALA A 916 -31.74 5.63 -7.00
C ALA A 916 -30.39 5.41 -7.69
N LEU A 917 -29.84 6.48 -8.27
CA LEU A 917 -28.56 6.48 -8.97
C LEU A 917 -27.52 7.30 -8.21
N LYS A 918 -26.24 6.95 -8.33
CA LYS A 918 -25.13 7.61 -7.62
C LYS A 918 -23.83 7.60 -8.45
N ASP A 919 -22.82 8.33 -7.96
CA ASP A 919 -21.46 8.43 -8.54
C ASP A 919 -21.39 9.23 -9.88
N PHE A 920 -21.87 10.48 -9.90
CA PHE A 920 -21.99 11.29 -11.13
C PHE A 920 -20.88 12.32 -11.41
N HIS A 921 -19.99 12.66 -10.46
CA HIS A 921 -18.86 13.60 -10.67
C HIS A 921 -18.04 13.34 -11.94
N ASP A 922 -17.88 12.07 -12.33
CA ASP A 922 -17.26 11.63 -13.59
C ASP A 922 -18.19 10.69 -14.39
N GLY A 923 -19.42 10.46 -13.92
CA GLY A 923 -20.35 9.40 -14.36
C GLY A 923 -21.44 9.87 -15.34
N VAL A 924 -21.20 10.97 -16.05
CA VAL A 924 -22.10 11.51 -17.08
C VAL A 924 -21.35 11.72 -18.39
N ARG A 925 -22.03 11.55 -19.52
CA ARG A 925 -21.49 11.87 -20.84
C ARG A 925 -22.53 12.55 -21.70
N TYR A 926 -22.17 13.64 -22.38
CA TYR A 926 -23.10 14.33 -23.27
C TYR A 926 -22.36 15.05 -24.40
N SER A 927 -23.12 15.36 -25.46
CA SER A 927 -22.70 16.24 -26.54
C SER A 927 -23.43 17.57 -26.43
N PRO A 928 -22.74 18.71 -26.28
CA PRO A 928 -23.37 20.02 -26.13
C PRO A 928 -24.34 20.35 -27.25
N GLU A 929 -24.03 19.94 -28.49
CA GLU A 929 -24.88 20.18 -29.67
C GLU A 929 -26.16 19.31 -29.69
N HIS A 930 -26.17 18.20 -28.95
CA HIS A 930 -27.26 17.21 -28.99
C HIS A 930 -28.07 17.14 -27.68
N LEU A 931 -27.75 17.97 -26.69
CA LEU A 931 -28.59 18.19 -25.52
C LEU A 931 -29.95 18.72 -25.95
N ALA A 932 -31.03 18.24 -25.34
CA ALA A 932 -32.37 18.78 -25.63
C ALA A 932 -32.56 20.20 -25.07
N ARG A 933 -31.84 20.51 -23.99
CA ARG A 933 -31.90 21.78 -23.26
C ARG A 933 -30.49 22.34 -23.07
N PRO A 934 -29.82 22.77 -24.16
CA PRO A 934 -28.43 23.25 -24.10
C PRO A 934 -28.27 24.51 -23.23
N GLU A 935 -29.34 25.27 -23.01
CA GLU A 935 -29.36 26.42 -22.10
C GLU A 935 -29.17 26.04 -20.62
N LEU A 936 -29.38 24.76 -20.28
CA LEU A 936 -29.15 24.22 -18.94
C LEU A 936 -27.80 23.50 -18.81
N ALA A 937 -26.99 23.44 -19.88
CA ALA A 937 -25.73 22.72 -19.87
C ALA A 937 -24.77 23.29 -18.79
N PRO A 938 -24.10 22.43 -17.99
CA PRO A 938 -23.25 22.88 -16.91
C PRO A 938 -21.92 23.41 -17.43
N GLU A 939 -21.39 24.45 -16.78
CA GLU A 939 -20.01 24.88 -16.96
C GLU A 939 -19.10 24.04 -16.05
N LEU A 940 -18.43 23.04 -16.63
CA LEU A 940 -17.57 22.11 -15.89
C LEU A 940 -16.13 22.58 -15.83
N GLU A 941 -15.45 22.30 -14.72
CA GLU A 941 -14.01 22.43 -14.63
C GLU A 941 -13.34 21.38 -15.54
N PRO A 942 -12.45 21.78 -16.45
CA PRO A 942 -11.86 20.88 -17.42
C PRO A 942 -10.91 19.87 -16.77
N VAL A 943 -10.88 18.66 -17.32
CA VAL A 943 -9.90 17.62 -16.95
C VAL A 943 -8.51 18.09 -17.39
N PRO A 944 -7.48 18.03 -16.52
CA PRO A 944 -6.12 18.38 -16.90
C PRO A 944 -5.59 17.51 -18.05
N ALA A 945 -4.88 18.10 -19.01
CA ALA A 945 -4.37 17.40 -20.20
C ALA A 945 -3.48 16.18 -19.86
N SER A 946 -2.73 16.24 -18.75
CA SER A 946 -1.91 15.13 -18.27
C SER A 946 -2.75 13.94 -17.81
N HIS A 947 -3.92 14.18 -17.21
CA HIS A 947 -4.85 13.13 -16.82
C HIS A 947 -5.56 12.54 -18.04
N ALA A 948 -6.04 13.40 -18.95
CA ALA A 948 -6.68 12.97 -20.20
C ALA A 948 -5.74 12.11 -21.07
N ALA A 949 -4.44 12.40 -21.07
CA ALA A 949 -3.45 11.60 -21.79
C ALA A 949 -3.27 10.18 -21.21
N LEU A 950 -3.44 10.01 -19.90
CA LEU A 950 -3.31 8.74 -19.19
C LEU A 950 -4.60 7.92 -19.20
N ASN A 951 -5.78 8.58 -19.23
CA ASN A 951 -7.08 7.93 -19.20
C ASN A 951 -7.98 8.45 -20.32
N ARG A 952 -7.70 8.02 -21.56
CA ARG A 952 -8.34 8.55 -22.77
C ARG A 952 -9.85 8.34 -22.85
N ASN A 953 -10.40 7.38 -22.10
CA ASN A 953 -11.84 7.10 -22.02
C ASN A 953 -12.57 7.90 -20.93
N SER A 954 -11.82 8.67 -20.13
CA SER A 954 -12.35 9.44 -19.00
C SER A 954 -12.65 10.88 -19.40
N PHE A 955 -13.72 11.06 -20.19
CA PHE A 955 -14.25 12.35 -20.59
C PHE A 955 -15.77 12.41 -20.42
N ILE A 956 -16.25 13.61 -20.07
CA ILE A 956 -17.67 13.92 -19.91
C ILE A 956 -18.27 14.51 -21.19
N ILE A 957 -17.51 15.35 -21.90
CA ILE A 957 -17.98 16.07 -23.08
C ILE A 957 -17.40 15.41 -24.34
N THR A 958 -18.25 15.13 -25.33
CA THR A 958 -17.86 14.55 -26.62
C THR A 958 -18.74 15.03 -27.75
N ASP A 959 -18.21 15.07 -28.96
CA ASP A 959 -19.01 15.34 -30.17
C ASP A 959 -19.57 14.05 -30.79
N ASP A 960 -19.15 12.88 -30.28
CA ASP A 960 -19.62 11.57 -30.72
C ASP A 960 -20.89 11.15 -29.96
N VAL A 961 -22.00 11.16 -30.69
CA VAL A 961 -23.33 10.76 -30.20
C VAL A 961 -23.38 9.26 -29.85
N GLU A 962 -22.67 8.41 -30.60
CA GLU A 962 -22.62 6.97 -30.30
C GLU A 962 -21.89 6.74 -28.99
N ALA A 963 -20.81 7.49 -28.72
CA ALA A 963 -20.13 7.43 -27.43
C ALA A 963 -21.02 7.86 -26.25
N VAL A 964 -22.01 8.74 -26.45
CA VAL A 964 -23.02 9.11 -25.43
C VAL A 964 -24.01 7.96 -25.20
N ARG A 965 -24.53 7.36 -26.28
CA ARG A 965 -25.42 6.19 -26.22
C ARG A 965 -24.72 5.02 -25.53
N ASP A 966 -23.53 4.66 -26.01
CA ASP A 966 -22.78 3.50 -25.59
C ASP A 966 -22.27 3.64 -24.15
N PHE A 967 -22.03 4.85 -23.66
CA PHE A 967 -21.74 5.06 -22.25
C PHE A 967 -22.83 4.53 -21.31
N SER A 968 -24.11 4.70 -21.69
CA SER A 968 -25.23 4.14 -20.92
C SER A 968 -25.43 2.66 -21.24
N CYS A 969 -25.34 2.29 -22.52
CA CYS A 969 -25.67 0.93 -22.96
C CYS A 969 -24.63 -0.10 -22.51
N ASP A 970 -23.34 0.26 -22.53
CA ASP A 970 -22.25 -0.55 -21.98
C ASP A 970 -22.46 -0.75 -20.47
N ALA A 971 -22.55 0.34 -19.71
CA ALA A 971 -22.67 0.25 -18.25
C ALA A 971 -23.96 -0.45 -17.79
N PHE A 972 -25.11 -0.16 -18.41
CA PHE A 972 -26.40 -0.66 -17.96
C PHE A 972 -26.83 -1.96 -18.64
N PHE A 973 -26.90 -2.02 -19.98
CA PHE A 973 -27.37 -3.22 -20.67
C PHE A 973 -26.30 -4.31 -20.66
N PHE A 974 -25.06 -3.98 -21.04
CA PHE A 974 -23.98 -4.98 -21.15
C PHE A 974 -23.45 -5.44 -19.78
N ILE A 975 -23.14 -4.53 -18.84
CA ILE A 975 -22.59 -4.94 -17.54
C ILE A 975 -23.68 -5.35 -16.54
N ALA A 976 -24.73 -4.54 -16.36
CA ALA A 976 -25.70 -4.76 -15.27
C ALA A 976 -26.82 -5.75 -15.65
N LEU A 977 -27.55 -5.49 -16.74
CA LEU A 977 -28.72 -6.31 -17.11
C LEU A 977 -28.34 -7.66 -17.73
N ALA A 978 -27.25 -7.76 -18.48
CA ALA A 978 -26.78 -9.06 -18.97
C ALA A 978 -26.47 -10.03 -17.82
N GLU A 979 -25.86 -9.55 -16.73
CA GLU A 979 -25.61 -10.39 -15.55
C GLU A 979 -26.93 -10.86 -14.93
N MET A 980 -27.95 -10.00 -14.86
CA MET A 980 -29.28 -10.38 -14.39
C MET A 980 -29.95 -11.41 -15.31
N ALA A 981 -29.91 -11.21 -16.63
CA ALA A 981 -30.47 -12.14 -17.62
C ALA A 981 -29.85 -13.54 -17.49
N ILE A 982 -28.51 -13.59 -17.48
CA ILE A 982 -27.74 -14.83 -17.33
C ILE A 982 -28.05 -15.50 -15.98
N PHE A 983 -28.16 -14.72 -14.90
CA PHE A 983 -28.48 -15.24 -13.57
C PHE A 983 -29.89 -15.84 -13.50
N LEU A 984 -30.90 -15.15 -14.04
CA LEU A 984 -32.28 -15.62 -14.05
C LEU A 984 -32.46 -16.87 -14.90
N ARG A 985 -31.79 -16.96 -16.05
CA ARG A 985 -31.75 -18.19 -16.85
C ARG A 985 -31.20 -19.35 -16.05
N ARG A 986 -30.03 -19.16 -15.44
CA ARG A 986 -29.31 -20.22 -14.72
C ARG A 986 -30.04 -20.73 -13.48
N HIS A 987 -30.74 -19.86 -12.77
CA HIS A 987 -31.29 -20.18 -11.45
C HIS A 987 -32.81 -20.28 -11.40
N PHE A 988 -33.52 -19.73 -12.38
CA PHE A 988 -34.98 -19.69 -12.41
C PHE A 988 -35.60 -20.10 -13.75
N ALA A 989 -34.78 -20.53 -14.73
CA ALA A 989 -35.24 -20.98 -16.05
C ALA A 989 -36.02 -19.93 -16.86
N LEU A 990 -35.67 -18.65 -16.71
CA LEU A 990 -36.11 -17.59 -17.64
C LEU A 990 -35.13 -17.50 -18.81
N GLU A 991 -35.54 -17.83 -20.03
CA GLU A 991 -34.63 -17.73 -21.18
C GLU A 991 -34.17 -16.28 -21.39
N GLU A 992 -32.91 -16.12 -21.80
CA GLU A 992 -32.31 -14.80 -22.03
C GLU A 992 -33.07 -14.03 -23.12
N HIS A 993 -33.52 -14.72 -24.17
CA HIS A 993 -34.36 -14.14 -25.21
C HIS A 993 -35.63 -13.49 -24.63
N ASP A 994 -36.32 -14.17 -23.71
CA ASP A 994 -37.55 -13.65 -23.09
C ASP A 994 -37.25 -12.45 -22.20
N PHE A 995 -36.13 -12.48 -21.45
CA PHE A 995 -35.68 -11.33 -20.66
C PHE A 995 -35.43 -10.09 -21.54
N TRP A 996 -34.73 -10.26 -22.67
CA TRP A 996 -34.45 -9.17 -23.60
C TRP A 996 -35.68 -8.71 -24.37
N ALA A 997 -36.63 -9.61 -24.66
CA ALA A 997 -37.95 -9.24 -25.18
C ALA A 997 -38.69 -8.34 -24.18
N MET A 998 -38.71 -8.69 -22.89
CA MET A 998 -39.31 -7.86 -21.84
C MET A 998 -38.63 -6.49 -21.73
N ALA A 999 -37.30 -6.43 -21.83
CA ALA A 999 -36.58 -5.17 -21.81
C ALA A 999 -36.92 -4.31 -23.05
N ALA A 1000 -36.97 -4.93 -24.23
CA ALA A 1000 -37.39 -4.29 -25.46
C ALA A 1000 -38.83 -3.76 -25.37
N ASP A 1001 -39.77 -4.53 -24.82
CA ASP A 1001 -41.16 -4.10 -24.60
C ASP A 1001 -41.22 -2.79 -23.81
N VAL A 1002 -40.40 -2.64 -22.76
CA VAL A 1002 -40.33 -1.41 -21.94
C VAL A 1002 -39.86 -0.23 -22.79
N VAL A 1003 -38.79 -0.41 -23.58
CA VAL A 1003 -38.26 0.65 -24.46
C VAL A 1003 -39.29 1.01 -25.54
N ILE A 1004 -39.93 0.03 -26.16
CA ILE A 1004 -40.92 0.24 -27.22
C ILE A 1004 -42.17 0.95 -26.68
N ALA A 1005 -42.67 0.54 -25.52
CA ALA A 1005 -43.79 1.21 -24.86
C ALA A 1005 -43.46 2.67 -24.50
N TYR A 1006 -42.21 2.93 -24.07
CA TYR A 1006 -41.73 4.30 -23.87
C TYR A 1006 -41.73 5.10 -25.19
N GLN A 1007 -41.19 4.54 -26.27
CA GLN A 1007 -41.18 5.20 -27.58
C GLN A 1007 -42.58 5.51 -28.11
N GLN A 1008 -43.53 4.59 -27.92
CA GLN A 1008 -44.93 4.77 -28.32
C GLN A 1008 -45.65 5.86 -27.50
N SER A 1009 -45.35 5.96 -26.20
CA SER A 1009 -45.96 6.95 -25.31
C SER A 1009 -45.31 8.34 -25.41
N HIS A 1010 -44.12 8.45 -26.00
CA HIS A 1010 -43.38 9.71 -26.13
C HIS A 1010 -42.99 10.02 -27.59
N PRO A 1011 -43.96 10.13 -28.52
CA PRO A 1011 -43.69 10.35 -29.94
C PRO A 1011 -42.95 11.66 -30.23
N GLN A 1012 -42.96 12.62 -29.30
CA GLN A 1012 -42.21 13.87 -29.40
C GLN A 1012 -40.68 13.67 -29.44
N HIS A 1013 -40.16 12.54 -28.97
CA HIS A 1013 -38.72 12.24 -28.98
C HIS A 1013 -38.29 11.37 -30.18
N ARG A 1014 -39.13 11.23 -31.21
CA ARG A 1014 -38.90 10.32 -32.34
C ARG A 1014 -37.53 10.47 -33.00
N GLU A 1015 -37.12 11.70 -33.32
CA GLU A 1015 -35.80 11.95 -33.93
C GLU A 1015 -34.65 11.54 -33.01
N ARG A 1016 -34.86 11.65 -31.69
CA ARG A 1016 -33.87 11.30 -30.67
C ARG A 1016 -33.77 9.78 -30.47
N PHE A 1017 -34.83 9.02 -30.77
CA PHE A 1017 -34.77 7.55 -30.78
C PHE A 1017 -33.85 7.03 -31.87
N GLU A 1018 -33.85 7.66 -33.03
CA GLU A 1018 -32.94 7.34 -34.13
C GLU A 1018 -31.51 7.81 -33.81
N LEU A 1019 -31.38 8.97 -33.16
CA LEU A 1019 -30.08 9.55 -32.77
C LEU A 1019 -29.35 8.69 -31.72
N PHE A 1020 -30.06 8.22 -30.70
CA PHE A 1020 -29.50 7.40 -29.61
C PHE A 1020 -30.04 5.96 -29.65
N ASP A 1021 -29.98 5.33 -30.82
CA ASP A 1021 -30.64 4.05 -31.11
C ASP A 1021 -30.17 2.89 -30.21
N VAL A 1022 -30.90 2.62 -29.12
CA VAL A 1022 -30.64 1.46 -28.23
C VAL A 1022 -31.01 0.11 -28.86
N PHE A 1023 -31.54 0.09 -30.08
CA PHE A 1023 -31.73 -1.13 -30.87
C PHE A 1023 -30.64 -1.30 -31.92
N ALA A 1024 -29.58 -0.47 -31.92
CA ALA A 1024 -28.42 -0.60 -32.80
C ALA A 1024 -27.94 -2.06 -32.82
N PRO A 1025 -27.54 -2.62 -33.98
CA PRO A 1025 -27.14 -4.02 -34.08
C PRO A 1025 -25.97 -4.38 -33.14
N THR A 1026 -25.11 -3.41 -32.86
CA THR A 1026 -23.95 -3.57 -31.99
C THR A 1026 -23.74 -2.34 -31.11
N TYR A 1027 -23.12 -2.54 -29.95
CA TYR A 1027 -22.58 -1.46 -29.12
C TYR A 1027 -21.07 -1.52 -29.09
N GLU A 1028 -20.40 -0.37 -28.94
CA GLU A 1028 -19.01 -0.34 -28.54
C GLU A 1028 -18.89 -0.51 -27.01
N VAL A 1029 -18.15 -1.52 -26.56
CA VAL A 1029 -17.88 -1.77 -25.13
C VAL A 1029 -16.38 -1.80 -24.88
N GLU A 1030 -15.98 -1.42 -23.68
CA GLU A 1030 -14.56 -1.40 -23.30
C GLU A 1030 -13.99 -2.81 -23.06
N ALA A 1031 -12.83 -3.11 -23.66
CA ALA A 1031 -12.10 -4.36 -23.44
C ALA A 1031 -11.17 -4.23 -22.22
N LEU A 1032 -11.76 -4.23 -21.03
CA LEU A 1032 -11.10 -3.92 -19.76
C LEU A 1032 -9.87 -4.79 -19.47
N THR A 1033 -9.95 -6.10 -19.72
CA THR A 1033 -8.82 -7.02 -19.45
C THR A 1033 -7.67 -6.75 -20.42
N LYS A 1034 -7.97 -6.59 -21.71
CA LYS A 1034 -7.00 -6.30 -22.77
C LYS A 1034 -6.34 -4.94 -22.54
N ARG A 1035 -7.13 -3.92 -22.21
CA ARG A 1035 -6.68 -2.59 -21.79
C ARG A 1035 -5.68 -2.71 -20.66
N ARG A 1036 -6.01 -3.45 -19.60
CA ARG A 1036 -5.09 -3.61 -18.49
C ARG A 1036 -3.85 -4.43 -18.83
N MET A 1037 -4.00 -5.47 -19.64
CA MET A 1037 -2.93 -6.39 -19.99
C MET A 1037 -1.86 -5.74 -20.88
N PHE A 1038 -2.25 -4.90 -21.84
CA PHE A 1038 -1.34 -4.32 -22.83
C PHE A 1038 -1.15 -2.79 -22.70
N GLY A 1039 -2.03 -2.11 -21.97
CA GLY A 1039 -2.00 -0.67 -21.74
C GLY A 1039 -2.93 0.15 -22.62
N ASP A 1040 -2.92 1.46 -22.36
CA ASP A 1040 -3.92 2.42 -22.87
C ASP A 1040 -3.38 3.25 -24.04
N ALA A 1041 -2.29 2.82 -24.68
CA ALA A 1041 -1.67 3.55 -25.80
C ALA A 1041 -2.61 3.61 -27.03
N GLU A 1042 -3.42 2.58 -27.23
CA GLU A 1042 -4.48 2.49 -28.23
C GLU A 1042 -5.83 2.28 -27.52
N LEU A 1043 -6.91 2.78 -28.11
CA LEU A 1043 -8.27 2.54 -27.63
C LEU A 1043 -8.56 1.02 -27.70
N GLN A 1044 -8.79 0.41 -26.55
CA GLN A 1044 -9.15 -1.01 -26.46
C GLN A 1044 -10.67 -1.13 -26.28
N ALA A 1045 -11.38 -1.08 -27.39
CA ALA A 1045 -12.84 -1.25 -27.44
C ALA A 1045 -13.23 -2.39 -28.40
N ARG A 1046 -14.44 -2.91 -28.25
CA ARG A 1046 -14.99 -3.98 -29.09
C ARG A 1046 -16.45 -3.70 -29.42
N LEU A 1047 -16.82 -3.93 -30.67
CA LEU A 1047 -18.23 -4.01 -31.06
C LEU A 1047 -18.83 -5.37 -30.66
N VAL A 1048 -19.90 -5.34 -29.89
CA VAL A 1048 -20.60 -6.52 -29.38
C VAL A 1048 -22.05 -6.54 -29.87
N PRO A 1049 -22.62 -7.72 -30.19
CA PRO A 1049 -23.99 -7.81 -30.69
C PRO A 1049 -24.99 -7.40 -29.61
N ASN A 1050 -25.98 -6.61 -29.97
CA ASN A 1050 -27.02 -6.16 -29.05
C ASN A 1050 -28.18 -7.18 -29.02
N PRO A 1051 -28.47 -7.81 -27.87
CA PRO A 1051 -29.55 -8.78 -27.76
C PRO A 1051 -30.95 -8.17 -27.91
N MET A 1052 -31.09 -6.84 -27.81
CA MET A 1052 -32.36 -6.16 -28.08
C MET A 1052 -32.60 -5.90 -29.58
N ALA A 1053 -31.56 -5.90 -30.42
CA ALA A 1053 -31.67 -5.55 -31.84
C ALA A 1053 -32.73 -6.34 -32.62
N PRO A 1054 -32.94 -7.66 -32.39
CA PRO A 1054 -33.99 -8.43 -33.07
C PRO A 1054 -35.43 -7.93 -32.81
N PHE A 1055 -35.65 -7.22 -31.70
CA PHE A 1055 -36.97 -6.70 -31.30
C PHE A 1055 -37.23 -5.28 -31.79
N ARG A 1056 -36.31 -4.70 -32.59
CA ARG A 1056 -36.47 -3.36 -33.15
C ARG A 1056 -37.84 -3.21 -33.84
N PRO A 1057 -38.61 -2.14 -33.54
CA PRO A 1057 -39.85 -1.86 -34.26
C PRO A 1057 -39.60 -1.71 -35.77
N GLN A 1058 -40.36 -2.44 -36.59
CA GLN A 1058 -40.28 -2.25 -38.05
C GLN A 1058 -40.82 -0.86 -38.40
N GLN A 1059 -39.98 -0.01 -39.01
CA GLN A 1059 -40.42 1.28 -39.54
C GLN A 1059 -41.39 1.05 -40.71
N GLY A 1060 -42.71 1.00 -40.47
CA GLY A 1060 -43.65 0.88 -41.60
C GLY A 1060 -45.11 0.50 -41.40
N GLU A 1061 -45.62 0.21 -40.20
CA GLU A 1061 -47.07 0.02 -40.06
C GLU A 1061 -47.78 1.33 -39.74
N ARG A 1062 -48.49 1.81 -40.76
CA ARG A 1062 -49.39 2.97 -40.73
C ARG A 1062 -50.33 2.87 -39.54
N GLN A 1063 -50.58 4.05 -38.97
CA GLN A 1063 -51.79 4.38 -38.23
C GLN A 1063 -52.99 3.55 -38.73
N HIS A 1064 -53.42 2.57 -37.93
CA HIS A 1064 -54.82 2.20 -37.92
C HIS A 1064 -55.51 3.07 -36.88
N GLU A 1065 -56.50 3.81 -37.37
CA GLU A 1065 -57.47 4.60 -36.63
C GLU A 1065 -58.03 3.81 -35.42
N PRO A 1066 -58.45 4.54 -34.36
CA PRO A 1066 -58.89 3.91 -33.13
C PRO A 1066 -60.21 3.16 -33.35
N ALA A 1067 -60.22 1.86 -33.11
CA ALA A 1067 -61.46 1.13 -32.90
C ALA A 1067 -61.91 1.36 -31.44
N GLU A 1068 -62.97 2.14 -31.30
CA GLU A 1068 -63.81 2.21 -30.09
C GLU A 1068 -64.31 0.82 -29.66
N ALA A 1069 -64.63 0.72 -28.36
CA ALA A 1069 -65.37 -0.33 -27.65
C ALA A 1069 -64.52 -1.49 -27.08
N LEU A 1070 -64.52 -1.79 -25.77
CA LEU A 1070 -65.67 -1.95 -24.87
C LEU A 1070 -65.35 -1.62 -23.39
N CYS A 1071 -66.42 -1.26 -22.69
CA CYS A 1071 -66.59 -1.07 -21.25
C CYS A 1071 -65.97 -2.12 -20.32
#